data_AF-A0A523VCC4-F1
#
_entry.id   AF-A0A523VCC4-F1
#
_cell.length_a   1.000
_cell.length_b   1.000
_cell.length_c   1.000
_cell.angle_alpha   90.00
_cell.angle_beta   90.00
_cell.angle_gamma   90.00
#
_symmetry.space_group_name_H-M   'P 1'
#
loop_
_entity.id
_entity.type
_entity.pdbx_description
1 polymer ?
#
loop_
_entity_poly.entity_id
_entity_poly.type
_entity_poly.pdbx_seq_one_letter_code
_entity_poly.pdbx_strand_id
1 'polypeptide(L)'
;MENYYIGIDAGSVSVNAVVINDKEELVYEHPYKRHFGGVETVVFEIVDELYSRFSFEKIRALVFTGNHGSIISERISAFYEFESIAQILGSVFLQPDVRSVISMGGQDTALYILSYHGDTWELEDFNTNGPCASGTGSFIDQQAERLASSIYGKETDTSQAHISKILEDFIALGRKSQHPARVASRCTVFTKSDMIHLQNKGEKLEDIIAGLHEGNASNYLSTIVSNRVLPRPILFIGGLATNELQVKAFRDHFPELIVPKHVTSVGAIGVALQAKELGITNRPNLSALKSMTEKGTFSFDAAPKLQLDRTDFPADNQVKTLSKARGKIPVFLGIDIGSTTTKYALLNQDREIIDKEYRQTMGKPTEVTQILLSILRDRLGKTIDIKGVATTGSGRMVVGDFLNADLIIDEITAHARGAVEIDPLIDTIFEIGGQDSKYISISNTHPLDFDMNKVCAAGTGSFLHELASKNGINIVEEFEEIALSSTNPIKLTERCTVFMESDLVSYAQKGAKKNDLIGGLCYAIVYNYLHRVVGNKKIGNRIMFLGGPSLNKAIVAAFEALLGKAILIPKHREVLGAYGAAISAQEMMEKENIQLSSSRGLEEAIDDRLDYRETICHADLHCHNECKLKIYNFSGRKSVWGGECGRYEIRGHYGEKKEDYFKVRDALWEKYLEGLYYDLGDVKKGAQEDSRAIFQIDGRPTVGMQRALYGHQIALFWASFFDEIGMRAVLTPKTNDRISKLGIESMTTETCYPVKVSHGHVIDLLGKTQFLFLPNMIDLPSQDKKKNSFYCPLVQGNQYMLKAALGFKDSEVLNPTVHLKYNLDLLSTELHKQIGKTLGLSLRKVRRALEVAFGRQRDFENEMYKKGAEIITSLENHQPLVVVTGRPYNLYDEKLNLRLGQNLAKIGLAALPMDFLNISDIDLSDFPNMYWAHGAMVLKAAKLIKTMPHFFGLHLTNFSCGPDSFNEHFYKYIMGDKPYLILELDEHTAVAGVMTRLEAFKNVIQSVQKIEALDTQTAEFTAVAS
;
A
#
# COMPACT_ATOMS: atom_id res chain seq x y z
N MET A 1 16.90 10.59 57.52
CA MET A 1 17.44 9.61 56.56
C MET A 1 16.80 9.91 55.23
N GLU A 2 17.57 9.94 54.16
CA GLU A 2 17.04 10.19 52.82
C GLU A 2 16.33 8.92 52.35
N ASN A 3 15.01 9.00 52.12
CA ASN A 3 14.25 7.89 51.55
C ASN A 3 14.15 8.05 50.03
N TYR A 4 14.05 6.93 49.33
CA TYR A 4 14.03 6.88 47.87
C TYR A 4 12.76 6.21 47.34
N TYR A 5 12.24 6.71 46.23
CA TYR A 5 11.14 6.09 45.48
C TYR A 5 11.69 5.65 44.13
N ILE A 6 11.51 4.37 43.81
CA ILE A 6 11.91 3.80 42.53
C ILE A 6 10.68 3.74 41.63
N GLY A 7 10.71 4.52 40.55
CA GLY A 7 9.71 4.42 39.48
C GLY A 7 10.24 3.56 38.35
N ILE A 8 9.43 2.61 37.89
CA ILE A 8 9.72 1.78 36.71
C ILE A 8 8.61 1.95 35.69
N ASP A 9 8.97 2.34 34.48
CA ASP A 9 8.11 2.29 33.31
C ASP A 9 8.48 1.05 32.49
N ALA A 10 7.64 0.02 32.58
CA ALA A 10 7.79 -1.21 31.81
C ALA A 10 6.87 -1.13 30.58
N GLY A 11 7.40 -0.48 29.54
CA GLY A 11 6.72 -0.22 28.28
C GLY A 11 6.82 -1.37 27.28
N SER A 12 6.25 -1.17 26.09
CA SER A 12 6.10 -2.21 25.06
C SER A 12 7.40 -2.74 24.44
N VAL A 13 8.48 -1.93 24.46
CA VAL A 13 9.79 -2.25 23.85
C VAL A 13 10.96 -2.11 24.82
N SER A 14 10.79 -1.32 25.89
CA SER A 14 11.87 -0.96 26.83
C SER A 14 11.38 -0.82 28.26
N VAL A 15 12.33 -0.91 29.18
CA VAL A 15 12.15 -0.68 30.60
C VAL A 15 13.00 0.53 31.00
N ASN A 16 12.35 1.55 31.57
CA ASN A 16 12.99 2.75 32.07
C ASN A 16 12.82 2.81 33.58
N ALA A 17 13.86 3.22 34.29
CA ALA A 17 13.81 3.30 35.75
C ALA A 17 14.48 4.55 36.28
N VAL A 18 13.88 5.15 37.31
CA VAL A 18 14.40 6.33 37.98
C VAL A 18 14.29 6.20 39.48
N VAL A 19 15.11 6.98 40.19
CA VAL A 19 15.11 7.08 41.64
C VAL A 19 14.99 8.56 42.02
N ILE A 20 13.94 8.89 42.78
CA ILE A 20 13.76 10.23 43.35
C ILE A 20 13.89 10.18 44.88
N ASN A 21 14.29 11.29 45.51
CA ASN A 21 14.31 11.42 46.97
C ASN A 21 13.03 12.10 47.51
N ASP A 22 12.93 12.23 48.84
CA ASP A 22 11.83 12.91 49.53
C ASP A 22 11.65 14.40 49.15
N LYS A 23 12.63 15.02 48.47
CA LYS A 23 12.57 16.39 47.96
C LYS A 23 12.15 16.47 46.49
N GLU A 24 11.76 15.35 45.88
CA GLU A 24 11.43 15.25 44.44
C GLU A 24 12.65 15.47 43.52
N GLU A 25 13.86 15.39 44.05
CA GLU A 25 15.07 15.48 43.25
C GLU A 25 15.33 14.13 42.56
N LEU A 26 15.55 14.14 41.25
CA LEU A 26 15.97 12.97 40.48
C LEU A 26 17.42 12.61 40.84
N VAL A 27 17.59 11.58 41.67
CA VAL A 27 18.89 11.14 42.20
C VAL A 27 19.60 10.24 41.20
N TYR A 28 18.85 9.43 40.46
CA TYR A 28 19.40 8.52 39.48
C TYR A 28 18.40 8.19 38.37
N GLU A 29 18.91 8.12 37.15
CA GLU A 29 18.21 7.61 35.98
C GLU A 29 19.00 6.40 35.48
N HIS A 30 18.34 5.25 35.42
CA HIS A 30 18.92 4.04 34.86
C HIS A 30 19.01 4.18 33.33
N PRO A 31 20.11 3.75 32.69
CA PRO A 31 20.23 3.76 31.24
C PRO A 31 19.03 3.08 30.54
N TYR A 32 18.56 3.68 29.45
CA TYR A 32 17.50 3.13 28.62
C TYR A 32 17.80 1.68 28.21
N LYS A 33 16.92 0.73 28.56
CA LYS A 33 17.16 -0.70 28.33
C LYS A 33 16.00 -1.36 27.58
N ARG A 34 16.29 -1.91 26.40
CA ARG A 34 15.32 -2.68 25.60
C ARG A 34 15.20 -4.11 26.11
N HIS A 35 13.99 -4.66 26.18
CA HIS A 35 13.76 -5.98 26.79
C HIS A 35 13.60 -7.15 25.81
N PHE A 36 13.37 -6.91 24.50
CA PHE A 36 13.27 -7.96 23.46
C PHE A 36 12.39 -9.16 23.84
N GLY A 37 11.23 -8.89 24.45
CA GLY A 37 10.30 -9.92 24.91
C GLY A 37 10.57 -10.52 26.30
N GLY A 38 11.74 -10.29 26.90
CA GLY A 38 12.09 -10.73 28.27
C GLY A 38 11.90 -9.62 29.32
N VAL A 39 10.69 -9.06 29.42
CA VAL A 39 10.42 -7.88 30.28
C VAL A 39 10.72 -8.19 31.74
N GLU A 40 10.27 -9.34 32.24
CA GLU A 40 10.40 -9.78 33.62
C GLU A 40 11.87 -9.91 34.03
N THR A 41 12.69 -10.49 33.15
CA THR A 41 14.14 -10.64 33.36
C THR A 41 14.82 -9.28 33.45
N VAL A 42 14.51 -8.37 32.52
CA VAL A 42 15.10 -7.04 32.50
C VAL A 42 14.67 -6.20 33.70
N VAL A 43 13.39 -6.25 34.08
CA VAL A 43 12.90 -5.59 35.29
C VAL A 43 13.59 -6.15 36.53
N PHE A 44 13.77 -7.47 36.62
CA PHE A 44 14.49 -8.09 37.73
C PHE A 44 15.93 -7.60 37.83
N GLU A 45 16.69 -7.59 36.73
CA GLU A 45 18.07 -7.10 36.69
C GLU A 45 18.17 -5.65 37.13
N ILE A 46 17.29 -4.78 36.63
CA ILE A 46 17.27 -3.35 36.99
C ILE A 46 16.95 -3.17 38.48
N VAL A 47 15.94 -3.88 38.98
CA VAL A 47 15.53 -3.80 40.38
C VAL A 47 16.65 -4.29 41.30
N ASP A 48 17.28 -5.43 40.97
CA ASP A 48 18.39 -5.99 41.76
C ASP A 48 19.59 -5.03 41.84
N GLU A 49 19.93 -4.38 40.72
CA GLU A 49 20.96 -3.33 40.68
C GLU A 49 20.60 -2.13 41.56
N LEU A 50 19.38 -1.61 41.44
CA LEU A 50 18.92 -0.44 42.19
C LEU A 50 18.87 -0.71 43.69
N TYR A 51 18.40 -1.89 44.11
CA TYR A 51 18.37 -2.29 45.51
C TYR A 51 19.77 -2.47 46.10
N SER A 52 20.70 -2.99 45.31
CA SER A 52 22.12 -3.07 45.67
C SER A 52 22.74 -1.68 45.84
N ARG A 53 22.37 -0.72 44.97
CA ARG A 53 22.94 0.63 44.96
C ARG A 53 22.42 1.54 46.07
N PHE A 54 21.10 1.55 46.34
CA PHE A 54 20.46 2.52 47.25
C PHE A 54 20.17 1.98 48.65
N SER A 55 20.50 0.71 48.91
CA SER A 55 20.20 -0.03 50.14
C SER A 55 18.70 -0.26 50.34
N PHE A 56 18.31 -1.54 50.48
CA PHE A 56 16.92 -1.99 50.66
C PHE A 56 16.14 -1.21 51.74
N GLU A 57 16.79 -0.81 52.83
CA GLU A 57 16.14 -0.11 53.96
C GLU A 57 15.72 1.33 53.63
N LYS A 58 16.37 1.99 52.67
CA LYS A 58 16.10 3.39 52.30
C LYS A 58 15.09 3.53 51.17
N ILE A 59 14.81 2.46 50.43
CA ILE A 59 13.80 2.46 49.37
C ILE A 59 12.44 2.43 50.05
N ARG A 60 11.62 3.46 49.86
CA ARG A 60 10.28 3.57 50.44
C ARG A 60 9.23 2.85 49.60
N ALA A 61 9.32 3.01 48.29
CA ALA A 61 8.44 2.32 47.36
C ALA A 61 9.16 1.91 46.06
N LEU A 62 8.73 0.78 45.52
CA LEU A 62 8.95 0.36 44.14
C LEU A 62 7.60 0.39 43.42
N VAL A 63 7.49 1.22 42.41
CA VAL A 63 6.21 1.51 41.73
C VAL A 63 6.35 1.38 40.22
N PHE A 64 5.25 1.02 39.56
CA PHE A 64 5.25 0.64 38.15
C PHE A 64 4.26 1.44 37.32
N THR A 65 4.63 1.68 36.07
CA THR A 65 3.71 2.10 35.01
C THR A 65 4.05 1.36 33.71
N GLY A 66 3.33 1.69 32.64
CA GLY A 66 3.46 1.09 31.31
C GLY A 66 2.65 -0.21 31.15
N ASN A 67 2.62 -0.70 29.91
CA ASN A 67 1.81 -1.85 29.50
C ASN A 67 2.14 -3.14 30.28
N HIS A 68 3.42 -3.38 30.56
CA HIS A 68 3.87 -4.57 31.30
C HIS A 68 3.93 -4.35 32.81
N GLY A 69 3.96 -3.09 33.25
CA GLY A 69 4.01 -2.73 34.66
C GLY A 69 2.83 -3.26 35.46
N SER A 70 1.64 -3.32 34.86
CA SER A 70 0.42 -3.78 35.52
C SER A 70 0.53 -5.25 35.97
N ILE A 71 0.86 -6.15 35.05
CA ILE A 71 0.97 -7.60 35.32
C ILE A 71 2.09 -7.88 36.33
N ILE A 72 3.21 -7.19 36.19
CA ILE A 72 4.35 -7.34 37.11
C ILE A 72 3.97 -6.86 38.51
N SER A 73 3.34 -5.68 38.61
CA SER A 73 2.94 -5.08 39.87
C SER A 73 1.94 -5.95 40.65
N GLU A 74 0.94 -6.52 39.98
CA GLU A 74 -0.08 -7.36 40.61
C GLU A 74 0.56 -8.60 41.26
N ARG A 75 1.50 -9.24 40.56
CA ARG A 75 2.17 -10.46 41.03
C ARG A 75 3.13 -10.25 42.18
N ILE A 76 3.81 -9.10 42.22
CA ILE A 76 4.75 -8.78 43.30
C ILE A 76 4.13 -7.89 44.39
N SER A 77 2.83 -7.57 44.26
CA SER A 77 2.09 -6.66 45.14
C SER A 77 2.72 -5.26 45.24
N ALA A 78 3.16 -4.72 44.10
CA ALA A 78 3.63 -3.34 43.97
C ALA A 78 2.48 -2.38 43.57
N PHE A 79 2.71 -1.08 43.72
CA PHE A 79 1.76 -0.05 43.25
C PHE A 79 1.92 0.14 41.74
N TYR A 80 0.80 0.38 41.06
CA TYR A 80 0.75 0.65 39.63
C TYR A 80 -0.09 1.88 39.34
N GLU A 81 0.37 2.71 38.41
CA GLU A 81 -0.46 3.74 37.79
C GLU A 81 -0.49 3.60 36.26
N PHE A 82 -1.60 4.02 35.67
CA PHE A 82 -1.74 4.20 34.23
C PHE A 82 -0.67 5.14 33.65
N GLU A 83 -0.12 4.75 32.50
CA GLU A 83 0.96 5.46 31.80
C GLU A 83 0.61 6.90 31.45
N SER A 84 -0.65 7.17 31.08
CA SER A 84 -1.09 8.52 30.73
C SER A 84 -0.94 9.51 31.89
N ILE A 85 -1.33 9.11 33.11
CA ILE A 85 -1.19 9.93 34.31
C ILE A 85 0.30 10.13 34.63
N ALA A 86 1.07 9.04 34.63
CA ALA A 86 2.49 9.08 34.91
C ALA A 86 3.24 9.98 33.89
N GLN A 87 2.96 9.88 32.59
CA GLN A 87 3.58 10.72 31.58
C GLN A 87 3.22 12.20 31.73
N ILE A 88 1.97 12.53 32.10
CA ILE A 88 1.55 13.92 32.34
C ILE A 88 2.29 14.50 33.55
N LEU A 89 2.31 13.79 34.67
CA LEU A 89 2.99 14.24 35.89
C LEU A 89 4.50 14.44 35.66
N GLY A 90 5.14 13.48 34.98
CA GLY A 90 6.55 13.61 34.60
C GLY A 90 6.79 14.78 33.65
N SER A 91 5.88 15.05 32.71
CA SER A 91 6.00 16.16 31.76
C SER A 91 5.90 17.52 32.44
N VAL A 92 4.93 17.68 33.35
CA VAL A 92 4.75 18.89 34.15
C VAL A 92 5.96 19.13 35.06
N PHE A 93 6.51 18.07 35.65
CA PHE A 93 7.73 18.17 36.46
C PHE A 93 8.94 18.65 35.64
N LEU A 94 9.12 18.14 34.42
CA LEU A 94 10.24 18.53 33.56
C LEU A 94 10.06 19.90 32.90
N GLN A 95 8.82 20.28 32.59
CA GLN A 95 8.46 21.55 31.97
C GLN A 95 7.20 22.13 32.64
N PRO A 96 7.36 22.96 33.70
CA PRO A 96 6.24 23.44 34.52
C PRO A 96 5.24 24.39 33.87
N ASP A 97 5.39 24.73 32.59
CA ASP A 97 4.43 25.55 31.83
C ASP A 97 3.90 24.81 30.60
N VAL A 98 4.23 23.52 30.42
CA VAL A 98 3.83 22.69 29.27
C VAL A 98 2.33 22.72 29.04
N ARG A 99 1.90 22.87 27.78
CA ARG A 99 0.47 22.84 27.43
C ARG A 99 0.08 21.73 26.48
N SER A 100 1.04 21.20 25.73
CA SER A 100 0.83 20.02 24.89
C SER A 100 1.98 19.04 25.07
N VAL A 101 1.67 17.76 25.14
CA VAL A 101 2.65 16.68 25.21
C VAL A 101 2.39 15.72 24.06
N ILE A 102 3.34 15.63 23.13
CA ILE A 102 3.43 14.60 22.11
C ILE A 102 4.24 13.45 22.72
N SER A 103 3.66 12.27 22.85
CA SER A 103 4.32 11.06 23.36
C SER A 103 4.41 10.03 22.23
N MET A 104 5.61 9.61 21.87
CA MET A 104 5.82 8.55 20.88
C MET A 104 6.81 7.50 21.40
N GLY A 105 6.26 6.39 21.85
CA GLY A 105 6.97 5.21 22.33
C GLY A 105 7.17 4.14 21.26
N GLY A 106 7.40 2.91 21.72
CA GLY A 106 7.64 1.76 20.84
C GLY A 106 6.40 1.35 20.05
N GLN A 107 5.28 1.06 20.72
CA GLN A 107 4.01 0.69 20.08
C GLN A 107 2.87 1.68 20.37
N ASP A 108 3.13 2.64 21.27
CA ASP A 108 2.13 3.53 21.83
C ASP A 108 2.50 4.97 21.49
N THR A 109 1.50 5.72 21.02
CA THR A 109 1.63 7.10 20.60
C THR A 109 0.42 7.88 21.13
N ALA A 110 0.66 9.01 21.80
CA ALA A 110 -0.37 9.79 22.45
C ALA A 110 -0.14 11.31 22.29
N LEU A 111 -1.23 12.06 22.31
CA LEU A 111 -1.26 13.51 22.49
C LEU A 111 -2.02 13.82 23.77
N TYR A 112 -1.45 14.68 24.62
CA TYR A 112 -2.12 15.23 25.80
C TYR A 112 -2.15 16.76 25.69
N ILE A 113 -3.31 17.38 25.90
CA ILE A 113 -3.48 18.83 25.98
C ILE A 113 -3.85 19.19 27.40
N LEU A 114 -3.08 20.09 28.01
CA LEU A 114 -3.12 20.40 29.43
C LEU A 114 -3.53 21.86 29.64
N SER A 115 -4.45 22.07 30.58
CA SER A 115 -4.81 23.38 31.10
C SER A 115 -4.32 23.53 32.54
N TYR A 116 -4.11 24.78 32.97
CA TYR A 116 -3.71 25.09 34.34
C TYR A 116 -4.74 26.02 34.97
N HIS A 117 -5.48 25.50 35.95
CA HIS A 117 -6.56 26.19 36.64
C HIS A 117 -6.37 26.11 38.15
N GLY A 118 -6.37 27.26 38.83
CA GLY A 118 -6.44 27.31 40.31
C GLY A 118 -5.38 26.48 41.03
N ASP A 119 -4.13 26.53 40.56
CA ASP A 119 -2.98 25.76 41.05
C ASP A 119 -3.00 24.25 40.76
N THR A 120 -3.89 23.79 39.88
CA THR A 120 -3.98 22.39 39.45
C THR A 120 -3.87 22.24 37.93
N TRP A 121 -3.23 21.15 37.51
CA TRP A 121 -3.16 20.74 36.11
C TRP A 121 -4.34 19.84 35.77
N GLU A 122 -5.02 20.14 34.67
CA GLU A 122 -6.12 19.33 34.16
C GLU A 122 -5.79 18.85 32.74
N LEU A 123 -6.13 17.59 32.45
CA LEU A 123 -6.09 17.03 31.11
C LEU A 123 -7.35 17.49 30.36
N GLU A 124 -7.21 18.51 29.51
CA GLU A 124 -8.32 19.09 28.75
C GLU A 124 -8.76 18.18 27.60
N ASP A 125 -7.81 17.58 26.90
CA ASP A 125 -8.07 16.67 25.78
C ASP A 125 -6.92 15.68 25.63
N PHE A 126 -7.20 14.50 25.09
CA PHE A 126 -6.18 13.51 24.74
C PHE A 126 -6.60 12.68 23.52
N ASN A 127 -5.60 12.16 22.81
CA ASN A 127 -5.81 11.23 21.71
C ASN A 127 -4.68 10.19 21.67
N THR A 128 -4.98 8.96 21.30
CA THR A 128 -4.01 7.85 21.27
C THR A 128 -4.15 7.05 19.98
N ASN A 129 -3.09 6.38 19.54
CA ASN A 129 -3.17 5.50 18.37
C ASN A 129 -4.02 4.25 18.69
N GLY A 130 -4.66 3.69 17.65
CA GLY A 130 -5.27 2.37 17.75
C GLY A 130 -4.22 1.26 17.91
N PRO A 131 -4.62 -0.03 17.93
CA PRO A 131 -3.72 -1.18 18.15
C PRO A 131 -2.69 -1.43 17.03
N CYS A 132 -2.56 -0.51 16.07
CA CYS A 132 -1.61 -0.59 14.98
C CYS A 132 -0.32 0.15 15.36
N ALA A 133 0.82 -0.50 15.19
CA ALA A 133 2.15 0.10 15.36
C ALA A 133 2.49 1.15 14.29
N SER A 134 1.61 1.43 13.34
CA SER A 134 1.84 2.47 12.34
C SER A 134 1.86 3.85 13.00
N GLY A 135 2.88 4.67 12.70
CA GLY A 135 3.03 5.96 13.37
C GLY A 135 3.81 5.91 14.71
N THR A 136 4.54 4.83 15.01
CA THR A 136 5.23 4.61 16.31
C THR A 136 6.73 4.42 16.14
N GLY A 137 7.49 4.33 17.23
CA GLY A 137 8.92 4.03 17.19
C GLY A 137 9.23 2.66 16.59
N SER A 138 8.42 1.64 16.87
CA SER A 138 8.61 0.29 16.30
C SER A 138 8.47 0.26 14.79
N PHE A 139 7.66 1.16 14.21
CA PHE A 139 7.58 1.31 12.76
C PHE A 139 8.92 1.76 12.16
N ILE A 140 9.59 2.73 12.80
CA ILE A 140 10.91 3.20 12.36
C ILE A 140 11.96 2.11 12.56
N ASP A 141 11.96 1.42 13.71
CA ASP A 141 12.88 0.30 13.97
C ASP A 141 12.78 -0.78 12.89
N GLN A 142 11.54 -1.17 12.54
CA GLN A 142 11.29 -2.16 11.49
C GLN A 142 11.85 -1.74 10.13
N GLN A 143 11.74 -0.47 9.76
CA GLN A 143 12.31 0.01 8.50
C GLN A 143 13.83 0.14 8.56
N ALA A 144 14.39 0.52 9.71
CA ALA A 144 15.83 0.65 9.90
C ALA A 144 16.55 -0.69 9.85
N GLU A 145 16.09 -1.69 10.60
CA GLU A 145 16.63 -3.07 10.57
C GLU A 145 16.60 -3.65 9.15
N ARG A 146 15.56 -3.34 8.40
CA ARG A 146 15.44 -3.79 7.03
C ARG A 146 16.46 -3.13 6.09
N LEU A 147 16.63 -1.81 6.19
CA LEU A 147 17.61 -1.08 5.39
C LEU A 147 19.05 -1.33 5.87
N ALA A 148 19.25 -1.84 7.09
CA ALA A 148 20.55 -2.24 7.61
C ALA A 148 21.29 -3.21 6.69
N SER A 149 20.56 -4.14 6.06
CA SER A 149 21.13 -5.08 5.09
C SER A 149 21.77 -4.40 3.87
N SER A 150 21.27 -3.22 3.49
CA SER A 150 21.84 -2.38 2.42
C SER A 150 23.02 -1.54 2.90
N ILE A 151 23.16 -1.31 4.22
CA ILE A 151 24.25 -0.54 4.85
C ILE A 151 25.43 -1.44 5.22
N TYR A 152 25.16 -2.61 5.82
CA TYR A 152 26.17 -3.46 6.47
C TYR A 152 26.38 -4.84 5.82
N GLY A 153 25.53 -5.25 4.88
CA GLY A 153 25.58 -6.62 4.32
C GLY A 153 24.96 -7.68 5.25
N LYS A 154 25.34 -8.95 5.07
CA LYS A 154 24.67 -10.15 5.63
C LYS A 154 25.04 -10.53 7.07
N GLU A 155 25.84 -9.75 7.79
CA GLU A 155 26.21 -10.10 9.17
C GLU A 155 25.00 -9.90 10.09
N THR A 156 24.44 -11.02 10.55
CA THR A 156 23.29 -11.10 11.46
C THR A 156 23.82 -11.13 12.89
N ASP A 157 24.21 -9.97 13.42
CA ASP A 157 24.42 -9.82 14.86
C ASP A 157 23.13 -9.26 15.48
N THR A 158 22.48 -10.04 16.34
CA THR A 158 21.25 -9.64 17.05
C THR A 158 21.55 -8.97 18.39
N SER A 159 22.82 -8.66 18.68
CA SER A 159 23.21 -7.97 19.90
C SER A 159 22.57 -6.58 20.00
N GLN A 160 22.29 -6.13 21.24
CA GLN A 160 21.81 -4.77 21.51
C GLN A 160 22.70 -3.70 20.86
N ALA A 161 24.02 -3.92 20.88
CA ALA A 161 24.99 -2.99 20.31
C ALA A 161 24.83 -2.88 18.78
N HIS A 162 24.51 -3.98 18.09
CA HIS A 162 24.32 -3.98 16.65
C HIS A 162 23.06 -3.21 16.23
N ILE A 163 21.92 -3.45 16.89
CA ILE A 163 20.65 -2.77 16.57
C ILE A 163 20.76 -1.26 16.85
N SER A 164 21.37 -0.87 17.97
CA SER A 164 21.60 0.56 18.26
C SER A 164 22.48 1.21 17.20
N LYS A 165 23.56 0.54 16.76
CA LYS A 165 24.41 1.03 15.69
C LYS A 165 23.68 1.14 14.34
N ILE A 166 22.81 0.18 14.02
CA ILE A 166 21.95 0.25 12.84
C ILE A 166 21.11 1.53 12.86
N LEU A 167 20.45 1.81 13.98
CA LEU A 167 19.58 2.98 14.13
C LEU A 167 20.38 4.29 14.04
N GLU A 168 21.57 4.35 14.65
CA GLU A 168 22.46 5.51 14.56
C GLU A 168 22.89 5.80 13.12
N ASP A 169 23.37 4.78 12.39
CA ASP A 169 23.79 4.92 11.00
C ASP A 169 22.61 5.25 10.07
N PHE A 170 21.44 4.67 10.35
CA PHE A 170 20.19 4.97 9.65
C PHE A 170 19.82 6.46 9.77
N ILE A 171 19.84 6.99 11.00
CA ILE A 171 19.57 8.40 11.27
C ILE A 171 20.65 9.29 10.63
N ALA A 172 21.93 8.92 10.74
CA ALA A 172 23.04 9.67 10.15
C ALA A 172 22.96 9.73 8.62
N LEU A 173 22.49 8.65 7.98
CA LEU A 173 22.32 8.61 6.54
C LEU A 173 21.16 9.51 6.08
N GLY A 174 19.98 9.42 6.69
CA GLY A 174 18.83 10.25 6.33
C GLY A 174 19.08 11.76 6.48
N ARG A 175 19.95 12.16 7.42
CA ARG A 175 20.37 13.56 7.61
C ARG A 175 21.06 14.18 6.41
N LYS A 176 21.66 13.37 5.53
CA LYS A 176 22.34 13.84 4.33
C LYS A 176 21.36 14.26 3.24
N SER A 177 20.09 13.87 3.34
CA SER A 177 19.07 14.22 2.35
C SER A 177 18.86 15.72 2.25
N GLN A 178 18.78 16.20 1.01
CA GLN A 178 18.35 17.57 0.67
C GLN A 178 16.94 17.60 0.10
N HIS A 179 16.48 16.46 -0.44
CA HIS A 179 15.19 16.31 -1.10
C HIS A 179 14.56 14.97 -0.71
N PRO A 180 13.87 14.93 0.44
CA PRO A 180 13.22 13.72 0.94
C PRO A 180 12.27 13.10 -0.11
N ALA A 181 12.35 11.77 -0.25
CA ALA A 181 11.48 11.03 -1.15
C ALA A 181 10.07 10.93 -0.55
N ARG A 182 9.03 10.85 -1.37
CA ARG A 182 7.67 10.66 -0.85
C ARG A 182 7.48 9.19 -0.49
N VAL A 183 7.40 8.90 0.81
CA VAL A 183 7.18 7.54 1.33
C VAL A 183 5.81 7.46 1.98
N ALA A 184 4.94 6.58 1.48
CA ALA A 184 3.65 6.28 2.11
C ALA A 184 3.88 5.73 3.53
N SER A 185 3.40 6.43 4.57
CA SER A 185 3.72 6.11 5.99
C SER A 185 2.50 5.69 6.82
N ARG A 186 1.38 5.36 6.16
CA ARG A 186 0.11 4.99 6.79
C ARG A 186 0.12 3.60 7.42
N CYS A 187 0.90 2.68 6.88
CA CYS A 187 0.98 1.29 7.35
C CYS A 187 2.36 0.72 7.03
N THR A 188 2.96 0.02 8.00
CA THR A 188 4.27 -0.63 7.90
C THR A 188 4.43 -1.44 6.61
N VAL A 189 3.37 -2.16 6.22
CA VAL A 189 3.33 -3.00 5.02
C VAL A 189 3.34 -2.18 3.74
N PHE A 190 2.60 -1.07 3.69
CA PHE A 190 2.54 -0.20 2.52
C PHE A 190 3.83 0.59 2.33
N THR A 191 4.33 1.18 3.43
CA THR A 191 5.65 1.82 3.47
C THR A 191 6.71 0.88 2.92
N LYS A 192 6.63 -0.39 3.29
CA LYS A 192 7.58 -1.40 2.83
C LYS A 192 7.59 -1.60 1.32
N SER A 193 6.43 -1.78 0.71
CA SER A 193 6.29 -1.90 -0.74
C SER A 193 6.77 -0.64 -1.46
N ASP A 194 6.35 0.53 -0.96
CA ASP A 194 6.69 1.82 -1.56
C ASP A 194 8.19 2.10 -1.52
N MET A 195 8.84 1.86 -0.38
CA MET A 195 10.31 1.97 -0.25
C MET A 195 11.06 1.06 -1.22
N ILE A 196 10.65 -0.20 -1.40
CA ILE A 196 11.30 -1.09 -2.40
C ILE A 196 11.13 -0.54 -3.80
N HIS A 197 9.94 -0.02 -4.14
CA HIS A 197 9.72 0.55 -5.45
C HIS A 197 10.60 1.79 -5.68
N LEU A 198 10.77 2.65 -4.67
CA LEU A 198 11.70 3.78 -4.72
C LEU A 198 13.15 3.32 -4.87
N GLN A 199 13.59 2.31 -4.11
CA GLN A 199 14.92 1.72 -4.25
C GLN A 199 15.15 1.13 -5.65
N ASN A 200 14.17 0.41 -6.20
CA ASN A 200 14.27 -0.18 -7.55
C ASN A 200 14.31 0.89 -8.66
N LYS A 201 13.80 2.10 -8.40
CA LYS A 201 13.98 3.30 -9.26
C LYS A 201 15.33 3.99 -9.03
N GLY A 202 16.11 3.49 -8.08
CA GLY A 202 17.40 3.99 -7.65
C GLY A 202 17.31 5.26 -6.80
N GLU A 203 16.17 5.58 -6.19
CA GLU A 203 16.11 6.68 -5.23
C GLU A 203 17.16 6.49 -4.15
N LYS A 204 17.79 7.59 -3.74
CA LYS A 204 18.88 7.53 -2.77
C LYS A 204 18.35 7.09 -1.42
N LEU A 205 19.13 6.26 -0.72
CA LEU A 205 18.71 5.70 0.55
C LEU A 205 18.50 6.81 1.60
N GLU A 206 19.35 7.84 1.61
CA GLU A 206 19.17 9.02 2.45
C GLU A 206 17.84 9.74 2.21
N ASP A 207 17.40 9.87 0.96
CA ASP A 207 16.15 10.56 0.62
C ASP A 207 14.93 9.73 1.04
N ILE A 208 14.98 8.41 0.89
CA ILE A 208 13.95 7.49 1.39
C ILE A 208 13.85 7.57 2.92
N ILE A 209 14.98 7.55 3.63
CA ILE A 209 14.99 7.59 5.10
C ILE A 209 14.44 8.92 5.60
N ALA A 210 14.83 10.05 5.01
CA ALA A 210 14.26 11.35 5.39
C ALA A 210 12.75 11.39 5.11
N GLY A 211 12.33 10.90 3.94
CA GLY A 211 10.93 10.79 3.54
C GLY A 211 10.06 9.96 4.48
N LEU A 212 10.62 8.88 5.02
CA LEU A 212 9.98 8.03 6.03
C LEU A 212 9.65 8.82 7.30
N HIS A 213 10.57 9.64 7.80
CA HIS A 213 10.36 10.42 9.03
C HIS A 213 9.37 11.57 8.82
N GLU A 214 9.41 12.23 7.64
CA GLU A 214 8.40 13.21 7.25
C GLU A 214 7.01 12.58 7.18
N GLY A 215 6.88 11.46 6.46
CA GLY A 215 5.60 10.75 6.36
C GLY A 215 5.09 10.25 7.72
N ASN A 216 5.98 9.82 8.61
CA ASN A 216 5.62 9.41 9.97
C ASN A 216 5.07 10.60 10.80
N ALA A 217 5.70 11.78 10.68
CA ALA A 217 5.20 13.00 11.33
C ALA A 217 3.85 13.43 10.73
N SER A 218 3.70 13.42 9.40
CA SER A 218 2.42 13.74 8.75
C SER A 218 1.31 12.79 9.17
N ASN A 219 1.61 11.49 9.33
CA ASN A 219 0.63 10.50 9.82
C ASN A 219 0.22 10.79 11.28
N TYR A 220 1.16 11.17 12.15
CA TYR A 220 0.83 11.61 13.52
C TYR A 220 -0.10 12.83 13.49
N LEU A 221 0.18 13.80 12.62
CA LEU A 221 -0.66 14.99 12.50
C LEU A 221 -2.07 14.67 12.04
N SER A 222 -2.26 13.83 11.01
CA SER A 222 -3.60 13.50 10.52
C SER A 222 -4.40 12.66 11.52
N THR A 223 -3.75 11.70 12.19
CA THR A 223 -4.44 10.69 13.02
C THR A 223 -4.58 11.08 14.50
N ILE A 224 -3.57 11.75 15.07
CA ILE A 224 -3.52 12.07 16.50
C ILE A 224 -3.87 13.55 16.75
N VAL A 225 -3.20 14.48 16.06
CA VAL A 225 -3.48 15.92 16.21
C VAL A 225 -4.82 16.28 15.57
N SER A 226 -5.07 15.77 14.36
CA SER A 226 -6.25 16.01 13.55
C SER A 226 -6.49 17.51 13.34
N ASN A 227 -7.59 18.09 13.83
CA ASN A 227 -7.92 19.52 13.69
C ASN A 227 -7.57 20.36 14.93
N ARG A 228 -6.83 19.80 15.89
CA ARG A 228 -6.50 20.50 17.13
C ARG A 228 -5.36 21.48 16.91
N VAL A 229 -5.51 22.68 17.48
CA VAL A 229 -4.40 23.61 17.63
C VAL A 229 -3.69 23.27 18.92
N LEU A 230 -2.42 22.87 18.85
CA LEU A 230 -1.64 22.52 20.02
C LEU A 230 -1.22 23.79 20.77
N PRO A 231 -1.70 24.01 22.01
CA PRO A 231 -1.25 25.16 22.79
C PRO A 231 0.22 25.00 23.18
N ARG A 232 0.94 26.11 23.24
CA ARG A 232 2.38 26.15 23.55
C ARG A 232 2.62 26.40 25.04
N PRO A 233 3.72 25.88 25.61
CA PRO A 233 4.78 25.09 24.97
C PRO A 233 4.40 23.64 24.66
N ILE A 234 4.99 23.09 23.59
CA ILE A 234 4.78 21.71 23.13
C ILE A 234 6.01 20.87 23.49
N LEU A 235 5.82 19.83 24.28
CA LEU A 235 6.84 18.89 24.71
C LEU A 235 6.76 17.59 23.90
N PHE A 236 7.89 17.07 23.43
CA PHE A 236 7.98 15.79 22.74
C PHE A 236 8.73 14.76 23.60
N ILE A 237 8.05 13.68 23.97
CA ILE A 237 8.53 12.65 24.90
C ILE A 237 8.45 11.23 24.30
N GLY A 238 9.08 10.27 24.99
CA GLY A 238 9.12 8.87 24.57
C GLY A 238 10.40 8.52 23.80
N GLY A 239 10.56 7.22 23.49
CA GLY A 239 11.76 6.69 22.84
C GLY A 239 12.05 7.35 21.49
N LEU A 240 11.03 7.69 20.71
CA LEU A 240 11.24 8.27 19.38
C LEU A 240 11.73 9.73 19.42
N ALA A 241 11.56 10.42 20.54
CA ALA A 241 12.06 11.78 20.70
C ALA A 241 13.60 11.85 20.83
N THR A 242 14.28 10.72 21.02
CA THR A 242 15.75 10.65 20.90
C THR A 242 16.23 10.60 19.45
N ASN A 243 15.33 10.33 18.49
CA ASN A 243 15.65 10.31 17.07
C ASN A 243 15.63 11.73 16.50
N GLU A 244 16.81 12.28 16.25
CA GLU A 244 16.94 13.65 15.78
C GLU A 244 16.34 13.91 14.38
N LEU A 245 16.20 12.90 13.52
CA LEU A 245 15.47 13.03 12.25
C LEU A 245 13.97 13.17 12.49
N GLN A 246 13.41 12.39 13.41
CA GLN A 246 12.00 12.53 13.77
C GLN A 246 11.73 13.88 14.42
N VAL A 247 12.62 14.34 15.30
CA VAL A 247 12.53 15.68 15.91
C VAL A 247 12.57 16.77 14.84
N LYS A 248 13.44 16.65 13.82
CA LYS A 248 13.46 17.58 12.68
C LYS A 248 12.12 17.57 11.94
N ALA A 249 11.60 16.40 11.59
CA ALA A 249 10.33 16.28 10.88
C ALA A 249 9.16 16.93 11.66
N PHE A 250 9.09 16.76 12.99
CA PHE A 250 8.10 17.48 13.79
C PHE A 250 8.36 18.98 13.89
N ARG A 251 9.62 19.43 13.90
CA ARG A 251 9.95 20.86 13.92
C ARG A 251 9.56 21.60 12.65
N ASP A 252 9.50 20.90 11.52
CA ASP A 252 8.98 21.47 10.28
C ASP A 252 7.49 21.86 10.41
N HIS A 253 6.76 21.22 11.32
CA HIS A 253 5.37 21.54 11.66
C HIS A 253 5.22 22.38 12.95
N PHE A 254 6.08 22.16 13.94
CA PHE A 254 6.11 22.83 15.24
C PHE A 254 7.51 23.40 15.54
N PRO A 255 7.85 24.60 15.01
CA PRO A 255 9.21 25.14 15.13
C PRO A 255 9.74 25.31 16.57
N GLU A 256 8.85 25.50 17.54
CA GLU A 256 9.15 25.71 18.97
C GLU A 256 9.04 24.40 19.80
N LEU A 257 9.08 23.23 19.16
CA LEU A 257 9.01 21.93 19.83
C LEU A 257 10.18 21.71 20.81
N ILE A 258 9.85 21.37 22.06
CA ILE A 258 10.81 21.12 23.15
C ILE A 258 11.00 19.62 23.32
N VAL A 259 12.26 19.17 23.39
CA VAL A 259 12.63 17.79 23.78
C VAL A 259 13.35 17.88 25.13
N PRO A 260 12.81 17.34 26.24
CA PRO A 260 13.41 17.45 27.55
C PRO A 260 14.62 16.52 27.72
N LYS A 261 15.43 16.71 28.77
CA LYS A 261 16.65 15.92 29.01
C LYS A 261 16.36 14.44 29.35
N HIS A 262 15.32 14.18 30.14
CA HIS A 262 14.95 12.84 30.64
C HIS A 262 13.81 12.21 29.81
N VAL A 263 13.90 12.36 28.49
CA VAL A 263 12.80 12.15 27.54
C VAL A 263 12.24 10.73 27.50
N THR A 264 13.06 9.72 27.80
CA THR A 264 12.65 8.30 27.83
C THR A 264 12.08 7.88 29.19
N SER A 265 12.31 8.66 30.23
CA SER A 265 12.03 8.27 31.62
C SER A 265 10.85 9.03 32.23
N VAL A 266 10.10 9.77 31.42
CA VAL A 266 9.01 10.65 31.86
C VAL A 266 7.93 9.87 32.63
N GLY A 267 7.51 8.70 32.14
CA GLY A 267 6.56 7.84 32.84
C GLY A 267 7.10 7.35 34.19
N ALA A 268 8.35 6.89 34.22
CA ALA A 268 9.01 6.44 35.44
C ALA A 268 9.12 7.57 36.49
N ILE A 269 9.40 8.81 36.06
CA ILE A 269 9.43 10.00 36.91
C ILE A 269 8.05 10.27 37.49
N GLY A 270 7.01 10.32 36.66
CA GLY A 270 5.66 10.64 37.13
C GLY A 270 5.09 9.62 38.11
N VAL A 271 5.28 8.33 37.87
CA VAL A 271 4.79 7.30 38.82
C VAL A 271 5.53 7.37 40.16
N ALA A 272 6.83 7.71 40.16
CA ALA A 272 7.59 7.90 41.39
C ALA A 272 7.12 9.14 42.17
N LEU A 273 6.86 10.25 41.48
CA LEU A 273 6.33 11.49 42.08
C LEU A 273 4.95 11.25 42.70
N GLN A 274 4.07 10.57 41.98
CA GLN A 274 2.74 10.25 42.47
C GLN A 274 2.77 9.30 43.67
N ALA A 275 3.65 8.29 43.66
CA ALA A 275 3.83 7.39 44.80
C ALA A 275 4.26 8.15 46.06
N LYS A 276 5.12 9.16 45.91
CA LYS A 276 5.51 10.06 47.02
C LYS A 276 4.33 10.90 47.49
N GLU A 277 3.59 11.52 46.57
CA GLU A 277 2.43 12.37 46.89
C GLU A 277 1.35 11.59 47.65
N LEU A 278 1.06 10.36 47.23
CA LEU A 278 0.11 9.46 47.87
C LEU A 278 0.66 8.76 49.14
N GLY A 279 1.93 8.98 49.49
CA GLY A 279 2.57 8.37 50.65
C GLY A 279 2.73 6.84 50.55
N ILE A 280 2.78 6.29 49.33
CA ILE A 280 2.91 4.85 49.07
C ILE A 280 4.19 4.32 49.71
N THR A 281 4.06 3.21 50.43
CA THR A 281 5.18 2.47 51.00
C THR A 281 4.94 0.99 50.76
N ASN A 282 5.87 0.29 50.11
CA ASN A 282 5.72 -1.12 49.81
C ASN A 282 7.06 -1.89 49.87
N ARG A 283 6.96 -3.22 49.97
CA ARG A 283 8.08 -4.15 49.99
C ARG A 283 7.74 -5.35 49.09
N PRO A 284 7.80 -5.18 47.76
CA PRO A 284 7.38 -6.23 46.84
C PRO A 284 8.26 -7.47 46.92
N ASN A 285 7.67 -8.64 46.65
CA ASN A 285 8.36 -9.92 46.76
C ASN A 285 9.27 -10.19 45.54
N LEU A 286 10.56 -9.89 45.67
CA LEU A 286 11.55 -10.09 44.59
C LEU A 286 11.74 -11.57 44.19
N SER A 287 11.48 -12.52 45.09
CA SER A 287 11.54 -13.95 44.76
C SER A 287 10.40 -14.39 43.83
N ALA A 288 9.24 -13.72 43.90
CA ALA A 288 8.13 -13.95 42.98
C ALA A 288 8.49 -13.48 41.56
N LEU A 289 9.17 -12.33 41.43
CA LEU A 289 9.67 -11.84 40.14
C LEU A 289 10.65 -12.82 39.49
N LYS A 290 11.56 -13.40 40.30
CA LYS A 290 12.49 -14.44 39.84
C LYS A 290 11.79 -15.73 39.41
N SER A 291 10.66 -16.09 40.00
CA SER A 291 9.89 -17.29 39.62
C SER A 291 9.03 -17.11 38.35
N MET A 292 8.74 -15.86 37.95
CA MET A 292 7.96 -15.56 36.75
C MET A 292 8.68 -15.95 35.46
N THR A 293 10.01 -15.99 35.49
CA THR A 293 10.82 -16.44 34.34
C THR A 293 10.71 -17.95 34.09
N GLU A 294 10.11 -18.74 35.00
CA GLU A 294 10.21 -20.21 34.99
C GLU A 294 8.91 -20.98 34.66
N LYS A 295 7.70 -20.40 34.72
CA LYS A 295 6.43 -21.15 34.48
C LYS A 295 5.33 -20.36 33.75
N GLY A 296 4.92 -20.85 32.58
CA GLY A 296 3.69 -20.42 31.87
C GLY A 296 2.47 -21.25 32.27
N THR A 297 1.34 -20.61 32.63
CA THR A 297 0.12 -21.25 33.18
C THR A 297 -1.14 -21.09 32.33
N PHE A 298 -1.04 -20.59 31.10
CA PHE A 298 -2.21 -20.36 30.23
C PHE A 298 -2.49 -21.54 29.27
N SER A 299 -3.77 -21.88 29.09
CA SER A 299 -4.25 -22.81 28.06
C SER A 299 -4.62 -22.06 26.77
N PHE A 300 -4.17 -22.54 25.61
CA PHE A 300 -4.41 -21.92 24.30
C PHE A 300 -5.22 -22.83 23.39
N ASP A 301 -5.98 -22.25 22.46
CA ASP A 301 -6.68 -23.01 21.42
C ASP A 301 -5.69 -23.57 20.40
N ALA A 302 -5.73 -24.89 20.20
CA ALA A 302 -4.81 -25.60 19.32
C ALA A 302 -5.41 -25.88 17.92
N ALA A 303 -4.57 -25.80 16.90
CA ALA A 303 -4.79 -26.31 15.55
C ALA A 303 -4.26 -27.75 15.44
N PRO A 304 -4.60 -28.49 14.36
CA PRO A 304 -4.04 -29.82 14.10
C PRO A 304 -2.51 -29.78 14.01
N LYS A 305 -1.87 -30.92 14.27
CA LYS A 305 -0.42 -31.08 14.12
C LYS A 305 -0.02 -30.93 12.65
N LEU A 306 1.08 -30.22 12.38
CA LEU A 306 1.68 -30.11 11.05
C LEU A 306 2.39 -31.42 10.67
N GLN A 307 1.94 -32.04 9.58
CA GLN A 307 2.55 -33.22 8.99
C GLN A 307 2.25 -33.28 7.48
N LEU A 308 3.11 -33.96 6.71
CA LEU A 308 2.92 -34.21 5.29
C LEU A 308 2.51 -35.68 5.10
N ASP A 309 1.24 -35.92 4.76
CA ASP A 309 0.67 -37.26 4.58
C ASP A 309 0.41 -37.59 3.09
N ARG A 310 0.18 -36.57 2.26
CA ARG A 310 -0.29 -36.68 0.87
C ARG A 310 0.71 -36.10 -0.14
N THR A 311 1.49 -35.12 0.27
CA THR A 311 2.43 -34.38 -0.59
C THR A 311 3.80 -35.05 -0.58
N ASP A 312 4.31 -35.39 -1.77
CA ASP A 312 5.70 -35.77 -1.94
C ASP A 312 6.57 -34.50 -2.01
N PHE A 313 7.58 -34.43 -1.13
CA PHE A 313 8.48 -33.28 -1.03
C PHE A 313 9.88 -33.69 -1.51
N PRO A 314 10.39 -33.10 -2.62
CA PRO A 314 11.68 -33.49 -3.18
C PRO A 314 12.83 -33.42 -2.14
N ALA A 315 13.61 -34.49 -2.05
CA ALA A 315 14.71 -34.62 -1.09
C ALA A 315 15.88 -33.66 -1.35
N ASP A 316 16.10 -33.29 -2.61
CA ASP A 316 17.14 -32.34 -3.03
C ASP A 316 16.65 -31.41 -4.14
N ASN A 317 17.44 -30.36 -4.37
CA ASN A 317 17.19 -29.36 -5.39
C ASN A 317 18.41 -29.16 -6.32
N GLN A 318 19.23 -30.22 -6.49
CA GLN A 318 20.47 -30.19 -7.26
C GLN A 318 20.21 -30.28 -8.76
N VAL A 319 21.03 -29.57 -9.54
CA VAL A 319 20.99 -29.61 -11.00
C VAL A 319 21.81 -30.79 -11.51
N LYS A 320 21.34 -31.50 -12.55
CA LYS A 320 22.11 -32.59 -13.16
C LYS A 320 23.42 -32.07 -13.74
N THR A 321 24.52 -32.78 -13.49
CA THR A 321 25.83 -32.43 -14.06
C THR A 321 25.84 -32.64 -15.57
N LEU A 322 26.21 -31.61 -16.33
CA LEU A 322 26.40 -31.69 -17.77
C LEU A 322 27.52 -32.70 -18.12
N SER A 323 27.24 -33.65 -19.00
CA SER A 323 28.28 -34.48 -19.62
C SER A 323 29.19 -33.61 -20.48
N LYS A 324 30.52 -33.88 -20.53
CA LYS A 324 31.48 -33.14 -21.36
C LYS A 324 31.10 -33.22 -22.86
N ALA A 325 30.41 -32.21 -23.36
CA ALA A 325 30.05 -32.08 -24.77
C ALA A 325 31.26 -31.66 -25.62
N ARG A 326 31.33 -32.12 -26.88
CA ARG A 326 32.28 -31.63 -27.88
C ARG A 326 31.74 -30.35 -28.53
N GLY A 327 31.95 -29.19 -27.89
CA GLY A 327 31.56 -27.89 -28.41
C GLY A 327 30.74 -27.05 -27.41
N LYS A 328 30.35 -25.84 -27.82
CA LYS A 328 29.44 -25.00 -27.04
C LYS A 328 28.00 -25.53 -27.16
N ILE A 329 27.31 -25.63 -26.04
CA ILE A 329 25.92 -26.09 -25.98
C ILE A 329 25.00 -24.89 -26.22
N PRO A 330 24.03 -24.96 -27.16
CA PRO A 330 23.03 -23.91 -27.32
C PRO A 330 22.11 -23.85 -26.10
N VAL A 331 21.93 -22.66 -25.55
CA VAL A 331 21.19 -22.46 -24.29
C VAL A 331 20.29 -21.25 -24.32
N PHE A 332 19.25 -21.24 -23.47
CA PHE A 332 18.35 -20.11 -23.27
C PHE A 332 18.42 -19.67 -21.81
N LEU A 333 18.54 -18.35 -21.60
CA LEU A 333 18.68 -17.75 -20.28
C LEU A 333 17.41 -17.00 -19.91
N GLY A 334 16.78 -17.41 -18.82
CA GLY A 334 15.69 -16.67 -18.20
C GLY A 334 16.16 -16.03 -16.92
N ILE A 335 15.77 -14.78 -16.69
CA ILE A 335 16.09 -14.04 -15.47
C ILE A 335 14.79 -13.52 -14.86
N ASP A 336 14.49 -13.93 -13.63
CA ASP A 336 13.35 -13.46 -12.84
C ASP A 336 13.83 -12.43 -11.82
N ILE A 337 13.49 -11.17 -12.08
CA ILE A 337 13.90 -10.01 -11.29
C ILE A 337 12.74 -9.61 -10.38
N GLY A 338 12.62 -10.33 -9.27
CA GLY A 338 11.67 -10.01 -8.21
C GLY A 338 12.10 -8.80 -7.37
N SER A 339 11.14 -8.25 -6.64
CA SER A 339 11.31 -7.10 -5.74
C SER A 339 12.28 -7.39 -4.58
N THR A 340 12.40 -8.65 -4.20
CA THR A 340 13.25 -9.13 -3.10
C THR A 340 14.39 -10.01 -3.57
N THR A 341 14.22 -10.74 -4.67
CA THR A 341 15.17 -11.74 -5.15
C THR A 341 15.30 -11.70 -6.67
N THR A 342 16.52 -11.80 -7.16
CA THR A 342 16.84 -11.98 -8.59
C THR A 342 17.36 -13.39 -8.79
N LYS A 343 16.79 -14.11 -9.77
CA LYS A 343 17.18 -15.48 -10.09
C LYS A 343 17.41 -15.65 -11.58
N TYR A 344 18.23 -16.63 -11.95
CA TYR A 344 18.26 -17.12 -13.33
C TYR A 344 18.06 -18.64 -13.41
N ALA A 345 17.54 -19.08 -14.55
CA ALA A 345 17.53 -20.46 -14.98
C ALA A 345 18.13 -20.54 -16.40
N LEU A 346 19.10 -21.43 -16.59
CA LEU A 346 19.75 -21.68 -17.87
C LEU A 346 19.29 -23.03 -18.40
N LEU A 347 18.74 -23.06 -19.61
CA LEU A 347 18.14 -24.23 -20.22
C LEU A 347 18.92 -24.70 -21.44
N ASN A 348 18.98 -26.02 -21.66
CA ASN A 348 19.37 -26.58 -22.94
C ASN A 348 18.17 -26.60 -23.92
N GLN A 349 18.39 -27.11 -25.14
CA GLN A 349 17.34 -27.24 -26.16
C GLN A 349 16.18 -28.16 -25.74
N ASP A 350 16.47 -29.15 -24.88
CA ASP A 350 15.50 -30.10 -24.34
C ASP A 350 14.72 -29.55 -23.13
N ARG A 351 14.87 -28.26 -22.83
CA ARG A 351 14.21 -27.55 -21.71
C ARG A 351 14.57 -28.11 -20.32
N GLU A 352 15.71 -28.79 -20.20
CA GLU A 352 16.27 -29.16 -18.91
C GLU A 352 17.06 -27.99 -18.31
N ILE A 353 16.89 -27.73 -17.02
CA ILE A 353 17.71 -26.76 -16.28
C ILE A 353 19.12 -27.34 -16.13
N ILE A 354 20.12 -26.63 -16.64
CA ILE A 354 21.54 -27.04 -16.62
C ILE A 354 22.38 -26.19 -15.65
N ASP A 355 21.92 -24.99 -15.31
CA ASP A 355 22.45 -24.16 -14.23
C ASP A 355 21.37 -23.20 -13.73
N LYS A 356 21.47 -22.79 -12.47
CA LYS A 356 20.57 -21.83 -11.84
C LYS A 356 21.28 -21.12 -10.70
N GLU A 357 20.80 -19.93 -10.36
CA GLU A 357 21.25 -19.23 -9.16
C GLU A 357 20.13 -18.36 -8.62
N TYR A 358 20.13 -18.19 -7.29
CA TYR A 358 19.16 -17.39 -6.55
C TYR A 358 19.91 -16.41 -5.65
N ARG A 359 19.62 -15.10 -5.80
CA ARG A 359 20.22 -14.03 -5.00
C ARG A 359 19.17 -13.04 -4.53
N GLN A 360 19.44 -12.36 -3.42
CA GLN A 360 18.61 -11.24 -2.99
C GLN A 360 18.88 -10.01 -3.87
N THR A 361 17.83 -9.31 -4.30
CA THR A 361 17.91 -8.13 -5.18
C THR A 361 18.52 -6.93 -4.45
N MET A 362 18.26 -6.78 -3.14
CA MET A 362 18.75 -5.68 -2.30
C MET A 362 18.48 -4.27 -2.88
N GLY A 363 17.36 -4.09 -3.60
CA GLY A 363 17.04 -2.83 -4.28
C GLY A 363 17.95 -2.49 -5.48
N LYS A 364 18.81 -3.42 -5.88
CA LYS A 364 19.88 -3.27 -6.88
C LYS A 364 19.72 -4.26 -8.02
N PRO A 365 18.61 -4.22 -8.79
CA PRO A 365 18.27 -5.26 -9.76
C PRO A 365 19.34 -5.44 -10.84
N THR A 366 19.93 -4.34 -11.33
CA THR A 366 20.94 -4.38 -12.38
C THR A 366 22.28 -4.89 -11.86
N GLU A 367 22.77 -4.38 -10.72
CA GLU A 367 24.04 -4.85 -10.16
C GLU A 367 23.98 -6.32 -9.75
N VAL A 368 22.87 -6.77 -9.15
CA VAL A 368 22.69 -8.19 -8.81
C VAL A 368 22.64 -9.05 -10.07
N THR A 369 22.06 -8.55 -11.16
CA THR A 369 22.10 -9.25 -12.45
C THR A 369 23.53 -9.38 -12.97
N GLN A 370 24.36 -8.33 -12.87
CA GLN A 370 25.78 -8.41 -13.25
C GLN A 370 26.54 -9.46 -12.42
N ILE A 371 26.29 -9.54 -11.11
CA ILE A 371 26.86 -10.58 -10.24
C ILE A 371 26.44 -11.98 -10.73
N LEU A 372 25.17 -12.17 -11.03
CA LEU A 372 24.64 -13.45 -11.53
C LEU A 372 25.25 -13.85 -12.87
N LEU A 373 25.40 -12.89 -13.80
CA LEU A 373 26.05 -13.13 -15.09
C LEU A 373 27.54 -13.46 -14.93
N SER A 374 28.23 -12.81 -13.98
CA SER A 374 29.63 -13.13 -13.64
C SER A 374 29.76 -14.56 -13.11
N ILE A 375 28.87 -14.99 -12.21
CA ILE A 375 28.82 -16.37 -11.71
C ILE A 375 28.59 -17.35 -12.87
N LEU A 376 27.63 -17.06 -13.76
CA LEU A 376 27.34 -17.88 -14.92
C LEU A 376 28.54 -17.98 -15.87
N ARG A 377 29.23 -16.86 -16.14
CA ARG A 377 30.46 -16.81 -16.95
C ARG A 377 31.50 -17.74 -16.37
N ASP A 378 31.77 -17.62 -15.09
CA ASP A 378 32.85 -18.34 -14.41
C ASP A 378 32.57 -19.84 -14.36
N ARG A 379 31.30 -20.24 -14.22
CA ARG A 379 30.88 -21.66 -14.24
C ARG A 379 30.87 -22.25 -15.65
N LEU A 380 30.28 -21.57 -16.64
CA LEU A 380 29.87 -22.17 -17.92
C LEU A 380 30.15 -21.33 -19.18
N GLY A 381 30.70 -20.12 -19.08
CA GLY A 381 30.81 -19.18 -20.22
C GLY A 381 31.59 -19.71 -21.44
N LYS A 382 32.55 -20.62 -21.24
CA LYS A 382 33.30 -21.26 -22.34
C LYS A 382 32.56 -22.43 -22.98
N THR A 383 31.59 -23.01 -22.28
CA THR A 383 30.87 -24.22 -22.67
C THR A 383 29.49 -23.97 -23.26
N ILE A 384 28.99 -22.73 -23.22
CA ILE A 384 27.64 -22.38 -23.66
C ILE A 384 27.62 -21.35 -24.79
N ASP A 385 26.53 -21.37 -25.56
CA ASP A 385 26.17 -20.43 -26.61
C ASP A 385 24.74 -19.94 -26.37
N ILE A 386 24.59 -18.73 -25.84
CA ILE A 386 23.28 -18.17 -25.45
C ILE A 386 22.52 -17.79 -26.71
N LYS A 387 21.45 -18.54 -27.00
CA LYS A 387 20.58 -18.35 -28.16
C LYS A 387 19.49 -17.33 -27.92
N GLY A 388 19.03 -17.20 -26.68
CA GLY A 388 18.04 -16.19 -26.29
C GLY A 388 18.07 -15.85 -24.81
N VAL A 389 17.68 -14.62 -24.51
CA VAL A 389 17.57 -14.08 -23.15
C VAL A 389 16.17 -13.54 -22.93
N ALA A 390 15.54 -13.95 -21.83
CA ALA A 390 14.28 -13.38 -21.39
C ALA A 390 14.33 -12.85 -19.96
N THR A 391 13.57 -11.80 -19.69
CA THR A 391 13.40 -11.24 -18.35
C THR A 391 11.94 -11.29 -17.91
N THR A 392 11.74 -11.57 -16.62
CA THR A 392 10.43 -11.56 -15.96
C THR A 392 10.53 -11.01 -14.53
N GLY A 393 9.41 -10.96 -13.80
CA GLY A 393 9.32 -10.35 -12.47
C GLY A 393 9.10 -8.82 -12.50
N SER A 394 9.10 -8.20 -11.33
CA SER A 394 8.82 -6.77 -11.16
C SER A 394 9.89 -5.83 -11.75
N GLY A 395 11.15 -6.26 -11.81
CA GLY A 395 12.28 -5.52 -12.37
C GLY A 395 12.61 -5.87 -13.82
N ARG A 396 11.74 -6.66 -14.49
CA ARG A 396 11.96 -7.19 -15.84
C ARG A 396 12.26 -6.13 -16.88
N MET A 397 11.63 -4.96 -16.77
CA MET A 397 11.81 -3.87 -17.71
C MET A 397 13.21 -3.29 -17.59
N VAL A 398 13.65 -3.01 -16.35
CA VAL A 398 14.99 -2.45 -16.04
C VAL A 398 16.08 -3.35 -16.57
N VAL A 399 16.04 -4.62 -16.19
CA VAL A 399 17.08 -5.58 -16.57
C VAL A 399 16.94 -6.01 -18.02
N GLY A 400 15.72 -6.11 -18.54
CA GLY A 400 15.48 -6.42 -19.94
C GLY A 400 16.03 -5.35 -20.88
N ASP A 401 15.84 -4.08 -20.55
CA ASP A 401 16.43 -2.98 -21.31
C ASP A 401 17.96 -2.95 -21.18
N PHE A 402 18.46 -3.11 -19.94
CA PHE A 402 19.89 -3.20 -19.64
C PHE A 402 20.58 -4.28 -20.48
N LEU A 403 19.99 -5.48 -20.57
CA LEU A 403 20.53 -6.61 -21.34
C LEU A 403 20.15 -6.60 -22.81
N ASN A 404 19.24 -5.71 -23.24
CA ASN A 404 18.55 -5.84 -24.53
C ASN A 404 17.92 -7.23 -24.72
N ALA A 405 17.23 -7.73 -23.69
CA ALA A 405 16.63 -9.06 -23.69
C ALA A 405 15.69 -9.26 -24.89
N ASP A 406 15.71 -10.46 -25.45
CA ASP A 406 14.92 -10.82 -26.62
C ASP A 406 13.42 -10.85 -26.32
N LEU A 407 13.06 -11.25 -25.09
CA LEU A 407 11.69 -11.29 -24.61
C LEU A 407 11.59 -10.71 -23.20
N ILE A 408 10.65 -9.79 -22.99
CA ILE A 408 10.27 -9.31 -21.67
C ILE A 408 8.83 -9.74 -21.43
N ILE A 409 8.60 -10.58 -20.42
CA ILE A 409 7.30 -11.22 -20.16
C ILE A 409 6.90 -11.05 -18.69
N ASP A 410 5.60 -10.87 -18.43
CA ASP A 410 5.09 -10.79 -17.07
C ASP A 410 5.27 -12.13 -16.32
N GLU A 411 5.35 -12.04 -15.00
CA GLU A 411 5.65 -13.19 -14.14
C GLU A 411 4.50 -14.21 -14.06
N ILE A 412 3.25 -13.80 -14.24
CA ILE A 412 2.10 -14.71 -14.16
C ILE A 412 2.16 -15.66 -15.36
N THR A 413 2.38 -15.10 -16.56
CA THR A 413 2.55 -15.90 -17.78
C THR A 413 3.78 -16.79 -17.72
N ALA A 414 4.90 -16.27 -17.20
CA ALA A 414 6.12 -17.06 -17.04
C ALA A 414 5.93 -18.24 -16.07
N HIS A 415 5.38 -18.02 -14.87
CA HIS A 415 5.10 -19.09 -13.92
C HIS A 415 4.13 -20.13 -14.48
N ALA A 416 3.05 -19.69 -15.14
CA ALA A 416 2.09 -20.59 -15.76
C ALA A 416 2.73 -21.47 -16.85
N ARG A 417 3.55 -20.87 -17.73
CA ARG A 417 4.25 -21.63 -18.78
C ARG A 417 5.22 -22.65 -18.21
N GLY A 418 5.99 -22.26 -17.18
CA GLY A 418 6.91 -23.17 -16.49
C GLY A 418 6.19 -24.31 -15.77
N ALA A 419 5.04 -24.02 -15.15
CA ALA A 419 4.25 -25.03 -14.44
C ALA A 419 3.65 -26.07 -15.41
N VAL A 420 3.10 -25.60 -16.54
CA VAL A 420 2.55 -26.46 -17.60
C VAL A 420 3.60 -27.37 -18.23
N GLU A 421 4.85 -26.90 -18.35
CA GLU A 421 5.95 -27.74 -18.85
C GLU A 421 6.24 -28.92 -17.92
N ILE A 422 6.15 -28.68 -16.60
CA ILE A 422 6.39 -29.71 -15.58
C ILE A 422 5.22 -30.68 -15.47
N ASP A 423 4.00 -30.15 -15.44
CA ASP A 423 2.77 -30.94 -15.36
C ASP A 423 1.66 -30.30 -16.21
N PRO A 424 1.35 -30.86 -17.39
CA PRO A 424 0.28 -30.35 -18.25
C PRO A 424 -1.12 -30.43 -17.64
N LEU A 425 -1.32 -31.22 -16.58
CA LEU A 425 -2.60 -31.36 -15.88
C LEU A 425 -2.77 -30.33 -14.77
N ILE A 426 -1.81 -29.42 -14.59
CA ILE A 426 -1.90 -28.38 -13.58
C ILE A 426 -3.10 -27.47 -13.83
N ASP A 427 -3.92 -27.26 -12.81
CA ASP A 427 -5.11 -26.43 -12.90
C ASP A 427 -5.07 -25.24 -11.93
N THR A 428 -4.23 -25.29 -10.90
CA THR A 428 -4.09 -24.24 -9.90
C THR A 428 -2.64 -24.04 -9.50
N ILE A 429 -2.18 -22.80 -9.52
CA ILE A 429 -0.87 -22.41 -8.96
C ILE A 429 -1.11 -21.52 -7.76
N PHE A 430 -0.52 -21.90 -6.64
CA PHE A 430 -0.27 -21.02 -5.52
C PHE A 430 1.17 -20.52 -5.58
N GLU A 431 1.38 -19.22 -5.52
CA GLU A 431 2.70 -18.63 -5.44
C GLU A 431 2.72 -17.66 -4.25
N ILE A 432 3.63 -17.88 -3.31
CA ILE A 432 3.90 -16.92 -2.24
C ILE A 432 5.29 -16.37 -2.46
N GLY A 433 5.36 -15.16 -3.00
CA GLY A 433 6.59 -14.45 -3.28
C GLY A 433 7.15 -13.76 -2.03
N GLY A 434 8.15 -12.93 -2.22
CA GLY A 434 8.75 -12.15 -1.14
C GLY A 434 7.88 -10.97 -0.68
N GLN A 435 7.19 -10.27 -1.60
CA GLN A 435 6.34 -9.11 -1.30
C GLN A 435 4.89 -9.26 -1.76
N ASP A 436 4.65 -10.18 -2.68
CA ASP A 436 3.35 -10.45 -3.26
C ASP A 436 3.05 -11.94 -3.19
N SER A 437 1.79 -12.27 -3.41
CA SER A 437 1.31 -13.63 -3.43
C SER A 437 0.24 -13.71 -4.49
N LYS A 438 0.28 -14.78 -5.28
CA LYS A 438 -0.49 -14.93 -6.51
C LYS A 438 -1.23 -16.24 -6.50
N TYR A 439 -2.42 -16.18 -7.06
CA TYR A 439 -3.24 -17.31 -7.43
C TYR A 439 -3.35 -17.31 -8.96
N ILE A 440 -3.13 -18.46 -9.60
CA ILE A 440 -3.30 -18.59 -11.06
C ILE A 440 -4.15 -19.84 -11.31
N SER A 441 -5.26 -19.65 -12.03
CA SER A 441 -6.09 -20.72 -12.57
C SER A 441 -5.63 -21.04 -13.98
N ILE A 442 -5.40 -22.32 -14.27
CA ILE A 442 -4.97 -22.80 -15.58
C ILE A 442 -6.06 -23.69 -16.17
N SER A 443 -6.36 -23.47 -17.45
CA SER A 443 -7.26 -24.29 -18.25
C SER A 443 -6.68 -24.48 -19.64
N ASN A 444 -6.73 -25.70 -20.17
CA ASN A 444 -6.16 -26.05 -21.48
C ASN A 444 -4.74 -25.51 -21.66
N THR A 445 -3.88 -25.74 -20.66
CA THR A 445 -2.47 -25.27 -20.61
C THR A 445 -2.27 -23.75 -20.68
N HIS A 446 -3.32 -22.94 -20.52
CA HIS A 446 -3.25 -21.48 -20.55
C HIS A 446 -3.81 -20.86 -19.26
N PRO A 447 -3.33 -19.68 -18.84
CA PRO A 447 -3.93 -18.92 -17.75
C PRO A 447 -5.37 -18.51 -18.10
N LEU A 448 -6.33 -18.95 -17.27
CA LEU A 448 -7.74 -18.58 -17.40
C LEU A 448 -8.11 -17.41 -16.49
N ASP A 449 -7.52 -17.37 -15.30
CA ASP A 449 -7.81 -16.36 -14.29
C ASP A 449 -6.60 -16.23 -13.36
N PHE A 450 -6.44 -15.06 -12.74
CA PHE A 450 -5.42 -14.83 -11.72
C PHE A 450 -5.94 -13.88 -10.64
N ASP A 451 -5.33 -13.94 -9.47
CA ASP A 451 -5.48 -12.90 -8.46
C ASP A 451 -4.14 -12.68 -7.76
N MET A 452 -3.99 -11.51 -7.16
CA MET A 452 -2.81 -11.13 -6.41
C MET A 452 -3.25 -10.30 -5.20
N ASN A 453 -2.51 -10.42 -4.09
CA ASN A 453 -2.72 -9.53 -2.95
C ASN A 453 -2.72 -8.06 -3.41
N LYS A 454 -3.85 -7.36 -3.19
CA LYS A 454 -4.14 -6.07 -3.82
C LYS A 454 -3.05 -5.03 -3.57
N VAL A 455 -2.72 -4.82 -2.30
CA VAL A 455 -1.72 -3.81 -1.88
C VAL A 455 -0.88 -4.25 -0.67
N CYS A 456 -1.36 -5.24 0.09
CA CYS A 456 -0.78 -5.63 1.38
C CYS A 456 0.14 -6.86 1.23
N ALA A 457 1.43 -6.72 1.53
CA ALA A 457 2.41 -7.80 1.61
C ALA A 457 2.29 -8.72 2.85
N ALA A 458 1.18 -8.65 3.58
CA ALA A 458 0.92 -9.58 4.69
C ALA A 458 0.82 -11.02 4.17
N GLY A 459 1.38 -11.98 4.93
CA GLY A 459 1.37 -13.39 4.54
C GLY A 459 2.40 -13.79 3.47
N THR A 460 3.39 -12.94 3.18
CA THR A 460 4.44 -13.20 2.17
C THR A 460 5.73 -13.77 2.76
N GLY A 461 6.65 -14.23 1.90
CA GLY A 461 7.94 -14.77 2.31
C GLY A 461 8.84 -13.78 3.07
N SER A 462 8.77 -12.48 2.76
CA SER A 462 9.56 -11.49 3.52
C SER A 462 9.04 -11.29 4.94
N PHE A 463 7.73 -11.49 5.15
CA PHE A 463 7.13 -11.46 6.49
C PHE A 463 7.56 -12.67 7.32
N LEU A 464 7.57 -13.87 6.72
CA LEU A 464 8.13 -15.07 7.33
C LEU A 464 9.57 -14.86 7.81
N HIS A 465 10.40 -14.27 6.94
CA HIS A 465 11.80 -13.99 7.27
C HIS A 465 11.95 -13.00 8.42
N GLU A 466 11.15 -11.93 8.43
CA GLU A 466 11.15 -10.91 9.47
C GLU A 466 10.76 -11.49 10.84
N LEU A 467 9.65 -12.25 10.89
CA LEU A 467 9.22 -12.88 12.14
C LEU A 467 10.20 -13.95 12.64
N ALA A 468 10.79 -14.74 11.74
CA ALA A 468 11.82 -15.69 12.11
C ALA A 468 13.03 -14.97 12.75
N SER A 469 13.54 -13.92 12.09
CA SER A 469 14.66 -13.11 12.58
C SER A 469 14.38 -12.47 13.95
N LYS A 470 13.18 -11.88 14.14
CA LYS A 470 12.77 -11.28 15.41
C LYS A 470 12.69 -12.29 16.56
N ASN A 471 12.41 -13.56 16.24
CA ASN A 471 12.38 -14.65 17.22
C ASN A 471 13.74 -15.37 17.35
N GLY A 472 14.80 -14.84 16.73
CA GLY A 472 16.13 -15.43 16.70
C GLY A 472 16.14 -16.82 16.07
N ILE A 473 15.38 -17.02 14.99
CA ILE A 473 15.25 -18.28 14.26
C ILE A 473 15.80 -18.09 12.85
N ASN A 474 16.68 -18.98 12.41
CA ASN A 474 17.06 -19.07 11.00
C ASN A 474 15.88 -19.57 10.16
N ILE A 475 15.49 -18.81 9.14
CA ILE A 475 14.38 -19.21 8.26
C ILE A 475 14.69 -20.51 7.48
N VAL A 476 15.97 -20.79 7.24
CA VAL A 476 16.43 -21.97 6.52
C VAL A 476 16.67 -23.08 7.54
N GLU A 477 16.05 -24.24 7.32
CA GLU A 477 16.12 -25.46 8.15
C GLU A 477 15.51 -25.30 9.57
N GLU A 478 16.01 -24.37 10.39
CA GLU A 478 15.62 -24.26 11.80
C GLU A 478 14.11 -23.94 11.98
N PHE A 479 13.57 -23.00 11.19
CA PHE A 479 12.16 -22.63 11.30
C PHE A 479 11.22 -23.82 11.01
N GLU A 480 11.50 -24.61 9.97
CA GLU A 480 10.65 -25.75 9.63
C GLU A 480 10.73 -26.86 10.69
N GLU A 481 11.91 -27.12 11.25
CA GLU A 481 12.10 -28.10 12.32
C GLU A 481 11.33 -27.71 13.59
N ILE A 482 11.43 -26.44 14.00
CA ILE A 482 10.68 -25.91 15.16
C ILE A 482 9.17 -26.05 14.92
N ALA A 483 8.68 -25.63 13.75
CA ALA A 483 7.25 -25.70 13.42
C ALA A 483 6.71 -27.14 13.43
N LEU A 484 7.42 -28.07 12.78
CA LEU A 484 7.02 -29.49 12.67
C LEU A 484 7.14 -30.23 14.02
N SER A 485 7.96 -29.75 14.95
CA SER A 485 8.06 -30.31 16.30
C SER A 485 6.85 -29.97 17.19
N SER A 486 6.01 -29.02 16.79
CA SER A 486 4.82 -28.65 17.56
C SER A 486 3.81 -29.78 17.60
N THR A 487 3.32 -30.08 18.81
CA THR A 487 2.22 -31.04 19.01
C THR A 487 0.87 -30.37 19.11
N ASN A 488 0.83 -29.10 19.54
CA ASN A 488 -0.39 -28.30 19.68
C ASN A 488 -0.17 -26.88 19.13
N PRO A 489 -0.06 -26.70 17.79
CA PRO A 489 0.13 -25.38 17.20
C PRO A 489 -0.97 -24.40 17.66
N ILE A 490 -0.61 -23.20 18.10
CA ILE A 490 -1.60 -22.24 18.62
C ILE A 490 -2.35 -21.56 17.47
N LYS A 491 -3.67 -21.41 17.58
CA LYS A 491 -4.44 -20.62 16.61
C LYS A 491 -4.15 -19.13 16.79
N LEU A 492 -3.39 -18.57 15.85
CA LEU A 492 -3.16 -17.12 15.73
C LEU A 492 -4.21 -16.49 14.81
N THR A 493 -4.39 -15.17 14.88
CA THR A 493 -5.27 -14.45 13.97
C THR A 493 -4.68 -14.37 12.55
N GLU A 494 -5.55 -14.40 11.53
CA GLU A 494 -5.18 -14.41 10.10
C GLU A 494 -5.27 -13.02 9.44
N ARG A 495 -5.27 -11.94 10.23
CA ARG A 495 -5.58 -10.57 9.77
C ARG A 495 -4.45 -9.94 8.94
N CYS A 496 -3.47 -9.33 9.61
CA CYS A 496 -2.31 -8.74 8.98
C CYS A 496 -1.07 -9.06 9.82
N THR A 497 0.08 -8.92 9.20
CA THR A 497 1.41 -9.12 9.81
C THR A 497 1.55 -8.50 11.19
N VAL A 498 1.09 -7.26 11.39
CA VAL A 498 1.19 -6.54 12.67
C VAL A 498 0.37 -7.23 13.78
N PHE A 499 -0.83 -7.72 13.45
CA PHE A 499 -1.66 -8.45 14.41
C PHE A 499 -1.12 -9.85 14.69
N MET A 500 -0.60 -10.55 13.66
CA MET A 500 0.06 -11.85 13.85
C MET A 500 1.29 -11.73 14.77
N GLU A 501 2.09 -10.68 14.59
CA GLU A 501 3.22 -10.35 15.49
C GLU A 501 2.74 -10.05 16.91
N SER A 502 1.70 -9.24 17.05
CA SER A 502 1.11 -8.91 18.35
C SER A 502 0.60 -10.15 19.08
N ASP A 503 -0.02 -11.11 18.36
CA ASP A 503 -0.46 -12.39 18.91
C ASP A 503 0.74 -13.23 19.38
N LEU A 504 1.80 -13.32 18.57
CA LEU A 504 3.03 -14.04 18.94
C LEU A 504 3.62 -13.49 20.24
N VAL A 505 3.75 -12.17 20.33
CA VAL A 505 4.27 -11.48 21.52
C VAL A 505 3.34 -11.69 22.72
N SER A 506 2.03 -11.50 22.55
CA SER A 506 1.05 -11.65 23.62
C SER A 506 0.98 -13.08 24.16
N TYR A 507 1.02 -14.08 23.29
CA TYR A 507 0.99 -15.49 23.70
C TYR A 507 2.31 -15.96 24.27
N ALA A 508 3.45 -15.49 23.75
CA ALA A 508 4.75 -15.71 24.37
C ALA A 508 4.79 -15.17 25.82
N GLN A 509 4.26 -13.96 26.05
CA GLN A 509 4.13 -13.37 27.40
C GLN A 509 3.22 -14.19 28.32
N LYS A 510 2.21 -14.87 27.77
CA LYS A 510 1.35 -15.81 28.52
C LYS A 510 2.01 -17.18 28.73
N GLY A 511 3.24 -17.37 28.28
CA GLY A 511 4.03 -18.59 28.47
C GLY A 511 3.77 -19.68 27.42
N ALA A 512 3.29 -19.31 26.23
CA ALA A 512 3.20 -20.23 25.09
C ALA A 512 4.59 -20.75 24.68
N LYS A 513 4.65 -22.02 24.28
CA LYS A 513 5.90 -22.61 23.80
C LYS A 513 6.25 -22.08 22.42
N LYS A 514 7.55 -21.85 22.18
CA LYS A 514 8.08 -21.35 20.89
C LYS A 514 7.64 -22.23 19.71
N ASN A 515 7.71 -23.56 19.82
CA ASN A 515 7.30 -24.46 18.73
C ASN A 515 5.80 -24.34 18.41
N ASP A 516 4.94 -24.25 19.42
CA ASP A 516 3.49 -24.10 19.25
C ASP A 516 3.11 -22.76 18.61
N LEU A 517 3.83 -21.68 18.94
CA LEU A 517 3.68 -20.37 18.31
C LEU A 517 4.10 -20.39 16.84
N ILE A 518 5.25 -20.98 16.53
CA ILE A 518 5.78 -21.04 15.15
C ILE A 518 4.93 -21.96 14.27
N GLY A 519 4.44 -23.10 14.79
CA GLY A 519 3.46 -23.93 14.09
C GLY A 519 2.14 -23.19 13.83
N GLY A 520 1.69 -22.39 14.82
CA GLY A 520 0.53 -21.51 14.68
C GLY A 520 0.69 -20.46 13.58
N LEU A 521 1.89 -19.90 13.48
CA LEU A 521 2.25 -18.92 12.45
C LEU A 521 2.16 -19.52 11.04
N CYS A 522 2.58 -20.77 10.84
CA CYS A 522 2.42 -21.47 9.55
C CYS A 522 0.94 -21.51 9.11
N TYR A 523 0.03 -21.86 10.02
CA TYR A 523 -1.41 -21.84 9.73
C TYR A 523 -1.92 -20.44 9.42
N ALA A 524 -1.53 -19.44 10.21
CA ALA A 524 -1.98 -18.05 10.04
C ALA A 524 -1.60 -17.49 8.65
N ILE A 525 -0.41 -17.82 8.16
CA ILE A 525 0.06 -17.43 6.81
C ILE A 525 -0.79 -18.09 5.73
N VAL A 526 -1.04 -19.39 5.83
CA VAL A 526 -1.83 -20.11 4.82
C VAL A 526 -3.29 -19.65 4.82
N TYR A 527 -3.90 -19.46 5.99
CA TYR A 527 -5.24 -18.89 6.09
C TYR A 527 -5.32 -17.49 5.47
N ASN A 528 -4.33 -16.65 5.76
CA ASN A 528 -4.27 -15.31 5.18
C ASN A 528 -4.20 -15.38 3.65
N TYR A 529 -3.34 -16.23 3.10
CA TYR A 529 -3.23 -16.44 1.65
C TYR A 529 -4.57 -16.93 1.04
N LEU A 530 -5.17 -17.97 1.61
CA LEU A 530 -6.43 -18.53 1.13
C LEU A 530 -7.58 -17.51 1.19
N HIS A 531 -7.69 -16.73 2.27
CA HIS A 531 -8.78 -15.76 2.41
C HIS A 531 -8.55 -14.46 1.62
N ARG A 532 -7.31 -13.97 1.51
CA ARG A 532 -7.00 -12.66 0.93
C ARG A 532 -6.62 -12.71 -0.55
N VAL A 533 -5.97 -13.78 -1.00
CA VAL A 533 -5.52 -13.93 -2.39
C VAL A 533 -6.46 -14.84 -3.16
N VAL A 534 -6.73 -16.05 -2.64
CA VAL A 534 -7.61 -17.00 -3.33
C VAL A 534 -9.08 -16.58 -3.20
N GLY A 535 -9.51 -16.16 -2.01
CA GLY A 535 -10.87 -15.72 -1.74
C GLY A 535 -11.90 -16.79 -2.11
N ASN A 536 -12.85 -16.43 -2.99
CA ASN A 536 -13.89 -17.34 -3.48
C ASN A 536 -13.53 -18.04 -4.82
N LYS A 537 -12.27 -17.93 -5.27
CA LYS A 537 -11.85 -18.54 -6.53
C LYS A 537 -11.80 -20.06 -6.41
N LYS A 538 -12.03 -20.74 -7.54
CA LYS A 538 -12.09 -22.21 -7.60
C LYS A 538 -10.71 -22.82 -7.43
N ILE A 539 -10.43 -23.44 -6.29
CA ILE A 539 -9.24 -24.28 -6.12
C ILE A 539 -9.46 -25.63 -6.82
N GLY A 540 -8.68 -25.88 -7.87
CA GLY A 540 -8.71 -27.11 -8.65
C GLY A 540 -8.17 -28.34 -7.90
N ASN A 541 -7.92 -29.42 -8.63
CA ASN A 541 -7.47 -30.69 -8.08
C ASN A 541 -5.95 -30.85 -8.14
N ARG A 542 -5.31 -30.31 -9.18
CA ARG A 542 -3.86 -30.41 -9.39
C ARG A 542 -3.23 -29.07 -9.06
N ILE A 543 -2.86 -28.92 -7.79
CA ILE A 543 -2.37 -27.67 -7.19
C ILE A 543 -0.84 -27.71 -7.14
N MET A 544 -0.16 -26.69 -7.66
CA MET A 544 1.28 -26.53 -7.56
C MET A 544 1.60 -25.34 -6.66
N PHE A 545 2.55 -25.51 -5.74
CA PHE A 545 2.95 -24.44 -4.83
C PHE A 545 4.38 -23.98 -5.10
N LEU A 546 4.53 -22.66 -5.30
CA LEU A 546 5.73 -21.98 -5.77
C LEU A 546 6.14 -20.83 -4.84
N GLY A 547 7.30 -20.26 -5.11
CA GLY A 547 7.87 -19.14 -4.35
C GLY A 547 8.72 -19.60 -3.16
N GLY A 548 9.33 -18.65 -2.46
CA GLY A 548 10.28 -18.94 -1.37
C GLY A 548 9.72 -19.82 -0.25
N PRO A 549 8.52 -19.53 0.30
CA PRO A 549 7.89 -20.34 1.35
C PRO A 549 7.55 -21.78 0.95
N SER A 550 7.48 -22.10 -0.35
CA SER A 550 7.34 -23.49 -0.81
C SER A 550 8.58 -24.36 -0.52
N LEU A 551 9.69 -23.74 -0.12
CA LEU A 551 10.88 -24.44 0.39
C LEU A 551 10.72 -24.93 1.82
N ASN A 552 9.73 -24.43 2.57
CA ASN A 552 9.51 -24.76 3.97
C ASN A 552 8.44 -25.85 4.11
N LYS A 553 8.81 -27.04 4.60
CA LYS A 553 7.90 -28.18 4.72
C LYS A 553 6.70 -27.92 5.63
N ALA A 554 6.87 -27.10 6.67
CA ALA A 554 5.79 -26.77 7.60
C ALA A 554 4.68 -25.93 6.95
N ILE A 555 5.03 -25.04 6.01
CA ILE A 555 4.05 -24.28 5.23
C ILE A 555 3.29 -25.19 4.27
N VAL A 556 3.97 -26.13 3.61
CA VAL A 556 3.32 -27.14 2.76
C VAL A 556 2.36 -28.02 3.57
N ALA A 557 2.78 -28.45 4.77
CA ALA A 557 1.94 -29.22 5.68
C ALA A 557 0.69 -28.44 6.12
N ALA A 558 0.82 -27.13 6.35
CA ALA A 558 -0.33 -26.28 6.65
C ALA A 558 -1.32 -26.19 5.47
N PHE A 559 -0.85 -26.03 4.23
CA PHE A 559 -1.70 -26.10 3.03
C PHE A 559 -2.41 -27.45 2.91
N GLU A 560 -1.68 -28.54 3.06
CA GLU A 560 -2.24 -29.89 2.98
C GLU A 560 -3.31 -30.13 4.05
N ALA A 561 -3.05 -29.73 5.30
CA ALA A 561 -3.98 -29.87 6.41
C ALA A 561 -5.26 -29.06 6.20
N LEU A 562 -5.16 -27.85 5.64
CA LEU A 562 -6.31 -26.97 5.42
C LEU A 562 -7.13 -27.34 4.19
N LEU A 563 -6.49 -27.82 3.13
CA LEU A 563 -7.18 -28.16 1.88
C LEU A 563 -7.63 -29.62 1.81
N GLY A 564 -7.02 -30.51 2.60
CA GLY A 564 -7.23 -31.95 2.50
C GLY A 564 -6.81 -32.53 1.15
N LYS A 565 -5.93 -31.84 0.41
CA LYS A 565 -5.47 -32.20 -0.95
C LYS A 565 -3.94 -32.27 -0.98
N ALA A 566 -3.40 -33.15 -1.84
CA ALA A 566 -1.97 -33.17 -2.13
C ALA A 566 -1.56 -31.90 -2.88
N ILE A 567 -0.38 -31.38 -2.57
CA ILE A 567 0.20 -30.22 -3.25
C ILE A 567 1.40 -30.70 -4.07
N LEU A 568 1.49 -30.31 -5.34
CA LEU A 568 2.63 -30.62 -6.19
C LEU A 568 3.76 -29.64 -5.90
N ILE A 569 4.90 -30.16 -5.47
CA ILE A 569 6.11 -29.41 -5.15
C ILE A 569 7.21 -29.76 -6.16
N PRO A 570 7.45 -28.93 -7.20
CA PRO A 570 8.43 -29.29 -8.22
C PRO A 570 9.88 -29.09 -7.73
N LYS A 571 10.82 -29.82 -8.35
CA LYS A 571 12.24 -29.47 -8.26
C LYS A 571 12.47 -28.11 -8.91
N HIS A 572 13.44 -27.35 -8.40
CA HIS A 572 13.83 -26.01 -8.89
C HIS A 572 12.71 -24.95 -8.87
N ARG A 573 11.68 -25.15 -8.03
CA ARG A 573 10.50 -24.27 -7.94
C ARG A 573 10.81 -22.80 -7.61
N GLU A 574 11.93 -22.53 -6.95
CA GLU A 574 12.38 -21.17 -6.61
C GLU A 574 12.85 -20.35 -7.82
N VAL A 575 13.11 -21.01 -8.96
CA VAL A 575 13.48 -20.37 -10.23
C VAL A 575 12.44 -20.59 -11.34
N LEU A 576 11.22 -21.02 -11.00
CA LEU A 576 10.22 -21.39 -12.02
C LEU A 576 9.81 -20.22 -12.92
N GLY A 577 9.74 -18.99 -12.39
CA GLY A 577 9.49 -17.81 -13.22
C GLY A 577 10.58 -17.62 -14.28
N ALA A 578 11.86 -17.73 -13.90
CA ALA A 578 12.98 -17.67 -14.83
C ALA A 578 12.94 -18.83 -15.83
N TYR A 579 12.59 -20.04 -15.38
CA TYR A 579 12.42 -21.23 -16.22
C TYR A 579 11.37 -20.99 -17.32
N GLY A 580 10.17 -20.55 -16.93
CA GLY A 580 9.10 -20.27 -17.88
C GLY A 580 9.45 -19.14 -18.85
N ALA A 581 10.14 -18.10 -18.40
CA ALA A 581 10.60 -17.02 -19.27
C ALA A 581 11.60 -17.53 -20.34
N ALA A 582 12.55 -18.39 -19.95
CA ALA A 582 13.51 -18.98 -20.88
C ALA A 582 12.82 -19.87 -21.93
N ILE A 583 11.82 -20.66 -21.53
CA ILE A 583 11.01 -21.46 -22.47
C ILE A 583 10.26 -20.55 -23.44
N SER A 584 9.64 -19.48 -22.96
CA SER A 584 8.93 -18.54 -23.83
C SER A 584 9.88 -17.86 -24.83
N ALA A 585 11.12 -17.56 -24.43
CA ALA A 585 12.15 -17.04 -25.32
C ALA A 585 12.49 -18.04 -26.43
N GLN A 586 12.70 -19.31 -26.05
CA GLN A 586 12.97 -20.40 -26.99
C GLN A 586 11.83 -20.54 -28.02
N GLU A 587 10.58 -20.64 -27.55
CA GLU A 587 9.40 -20.80 -28.41
C GLU A 587 9.21 -19.61 -29.36
N MET A 588 9.44 -18.39 -28.88
CA MET A 588 9.38 -17.18 -29.72
C MET A 588 10.46 -17.21 -30.80
N MET A 589 11.70 -17.54 -30.45
CA MET A 589 12.80 -17.58 -31.40
C MET A 589 12.62 -18.65 -32.47
N GLU A 590 12.14 -19.83 -32.07
CA GLU A 590 11.79 -20.91 -33.01
C GLU A 590 10.66 -20.48 -33.95
N LYS A 591 9.60 -19.87 -33.42
CA LYS A 591 8.44 -19.41 -34.20
C LYS A 591 8.80 -18.31 -35.19
N GLU A 592 9.66 -17.36 -34.80
CA GLU A 592 10.07 -16.22 -35.63
C GLU A 592 11.32 -16.51 -36.47
N ASN A 593 11.87 -17.74 -36.41
CA ASN A 593 13.11 -18.14 -37.08
C ASN A 593 14.33 -17.26 -36.73
N ILE A 594 14.39 -16.73 -35.50
CA ILE A 594 15.50 -15.91 -35.02
C ILE A 594 16.67 -16.82 -34.61
N GLN A 595 17.81 -16.68 -35.30
CA GLN A 595 19.00 -17.53 -35.08
C GLN A 595 20.04 -16.91 -34.14
N LEU A 596 19.99 -15.60 -33.94
CA LEU A 596 20.93 -14.83 -33.13
C LEU A 596 20.16 -13.97 -32.14
N SER A 597 20.53 -14.09 -30.87
CA SER A 597 20.03 -13.20 -29.82
C SER A 597 20.41 -11.75 -30.13
N SER A 598 19.46 -10.86 -29.90
CA SER A 598 19.66 -9.41 -29.89
C SER A 598 20.25 -8.91 -28.58
N SER A 599 20.36 -9.77 -27.56
CA SER A 599 20.91 -9.42 -26.25
C SER A 599 22.37 -8.98 -26.31
N ARG A 600 22.76 -8.16 -25.33
CA ARG A 600 24.14 -7.72 -25.16
C ARG A 600 25.06 -8.90 -24.89
N GLY A 601 26.31 -8.75 -25.31
CA GLY A 601 27.35 -9.73 -24.98
C GLY A 601 27.52 -9.84 -23.46
N LEU A 602 27.77 -11.06 -22.98
CA LEU A 602 27.88 -11.36 -21.55
C LEU A 602 28.94 -10.47 -20.84
N GLU A 603 30.12 -10.31 -21.43
CA GLU A 603 31.20 -9.48 -20.86
C GLU A 603 30.82 -7.98 -20.85
N GLU A 604 30.19 -7.51 -21.92
CA GLU A 604 29.76 -6.12 -22.04
C GLU A 604 28.72 -5.74 -20.96
N ALA A 605 27.82 -6.68 -20.62
CA ALA A 605 26.87 -6.48 -19.54
C ALA A 605 27.56 -6.52 -18.17
N ILE A 606 28.49 -7.46 -17.94
CA ILE A 606 29.18 -7.60 -16.65
C ILE A 606 30.02 -6.35 -16.32
N ASP A 607 30.71 -5.76 -17.30
CA ASP A 607 31.66 -4.66 -17.09
C ASP A 607 31.04 -3.25 -17.14
N ASP A 608 29.72 -3.14 -17.36
CA ASP A 608 29.00 -1.86 -17.41
C ASP A 608 29.02 -1.14 -16.06
N ARG A 609 29.30 0.17 -16.06
CA ARG A 609 29.39 1.01 -14.85
C ARG A 609 28.06 1.60 -14.40
N LEU A 610 27.00 1.44 -15.20
CA LEU A 610 25.65 1.94 -14.94
C LEU A 610 25.59 3.46 -14.72
N ASP A 611 26.45 4.22 -15.40
CA ASP A 611 26.46 5.68 -15.32
C ASP A 611 25.15 6.27 -15.86
N TYR A 612 24.58 7.25 -15.13
CA TYR A 612 23.32 7.90 -15.52
C TYR A 612 23.35 9.42 -15.32
N ARG A 613 22.48 10.11 -16.06
CA ARG A 613 22.18 11.54 -15.89
C ARG A 613 20.77 11.73 -15.36
N GLU A 614 20.61 12.58 -14.35
CA GLU A 614 19.30 13.00 -13.86
C GLU A 614 18.77 14.23 -14.61
N THR A 615 17.46 14.25 -14.84
CA THR A 615 16.75 15.41 -15.40
C THR A 615 15.29 15.43 -14.96
N ILE A 616 14.63 16.58 -15.10
CA ILE A 616 13.19 16.70 -14.87
C ILE A 616 12.45 16.42 -16.19
N CYS A 617 11.34 15.69 -16.11
CA CYS A 617 10.52 15.37 -17.26
C CYS A 617 9.82 16.63 -17.78
N HIS A 618 10.22 17.08 -18.98
CA HIS A 618 9.54 18.15 -19.73
C HIS A 618 8.89 17.63 -21.02
N ALA A 619 8.60 16.32 -21.06
CA ALA A 619 8.15 15.65 -22.27
C ALA A 619 6.69 15.98 -22.64
N ASP A 620 5.95 16.62 -21.74
CA ASP A 620 4.67 17.27 -22.02
C ASP A 620 4.65 18.61 -21.30
N LEU A 621 4.52 19.69 -22.07
CA LEU A 621 4.53 21.08 -21.57
C LEU A 621 3.32 21.39 -20.67
N HIS A 622 2.26 20.58 -20.75
CA HIS A 622 1.05 20.69 -19.93
C HIS A 622 1.05 19.69 -18.76
N CYS A 623 2.12 18.93 -18.57
CA CYS A 623 2.26 17.98 -17.47
C CYS A 623 2.88 18.66 -16.25
N HIS A 624 2.15 18.66 -15.13
CA HIS A 624 2.55 19.32 -13.88
C HIS A 624 3.27 18.40 -12.88
N ASN A 625 3.58 17.15 -13.26
CA ASN A 625 4.17 16.16 -12.35
C ASN A 625 5.69 16.32 -12.15
N GLU A 626 6.38 17.13 -12.97
CA GLU A 626 7.83 17.42 -12.86
C GLU A 626 8.71 16.21 -12.50
N CYS A 627 8.39 15.05 -13.07
CA CYS A 627 8.97 13.80 -12.59
C CYS A 627 10.50 13.79 -12.78
N LYS A 628 11.25 13.37 -11.76
CA LYS A 628 12.68 13.06 -11.91
C LYS A 628 12.84 11.83 -12.82
N LEU A 629 13.71 11.96 -13.81
CA LEU A 629 14.07 10.92 -14.76
C LEU A 629 15.56 10.61 -14.66
N LYS A 630 15.90 9.34 -14.78
CA LYS A 630 17.28 8.85 -14.91
C LYS A 630 17.52 8.36 -16.32
N ILE A 631 18.53 8.90 -16.99
CA ILE A 631 18.87 8.56 -18.36
C ILE A 631 20.21 7.82 -18.34
N TYR A 632 20.16 6.52 -18.61
CA TYR A 632 21.32 5.64 -18.75
C TYR A 632 21.72 5.56 -20.22
N ASN A 633 22.99 5.28 -20.45
CA ASN A 633 23.53 4.99 -21.77
C ASN A 633 24.17 3.60 -21.77
N PHE A 634 23.42 2.60 -22.23
CA PHE A 634 23.89 1.23 -22.34
C PHE A 634 24.41 1.01 -23.76
N SER A 635 25.73 1.10 -23.94
CA SER A 635 26.40 0.83 -25.21
C SER A 635 25.88 1.67 -26.39
N GLY A 636 25.65 2.96 -26.15
CA GLY A 636 25.10 3.89 -27.14
C GLY A 636 23.57 3.92 -27.19
N ARG A 637 22.87 3.02 -26.49
CA ARG A 637 21.41 3.04 -26.38
C ARG A 637 20.98 3.86 -25.16
N LYS A 638 20.18 4.90 -25.41
CA LYS A 638 19.55 5.66 -24.34
C LYS A 638 18.41 4.85 -23.72
N SER A 639 18.45 4.73 -22.41
CA SER A 639 17.45 4.07 -21.57
C SER A 639 16.97 5.07 -20.52
N VAL A 640 15.68 5.37 -20.49
CA VAL A 640 15.10 6.40 -19.61
C VAL A 640 14.24 5.72 -18.56
N TRP A 641 14.46 6.05 -17.29
CA TRP A 641 13.72 5.52 -16.14
C TRP A 641 13.15 6.65 -15.31
N GLY A 642 12.13 6.31 -14.52
CA GLY A 642 11.37 7.26 -13.72
C GLY A 642 10.14 7.78 -14.46
N GLY A 643 9.47 8.76 -13.85
CA GLY A 643 8.18 9.23 -14.33
C GLY A 643 7.00 8.50 -13.70
N GLU A 644 6.07 9.26 -13.15
CA GLU A 644 4.84 8.71 -12.55
C GLU A 644 3.80 8.30 -13.60
N CYS A 645 3.89 8.84 -14.81
CA CYS A 645 2.91 8.63 -15.88
C CYS A 645 3.14 7.35 -16.71
N GLY A 646 4.07 6.49 -16.31
CA GLY A 646 4.43 5.27 -17.04
C GLY A 646 4.90 5.50 -18.47
N ARG A 647 5.34 6.72 -18.83
CA ARG A 647 5.79 7.06 -20.20
C ARG A 647 7.03 6.27 -20.60
N TYR A 648 7.95 6.08 -19.66
CA TYR A 648 9.25 5.45 -19.90
C TYR A 648 9.36 4.04 -19.32
N GLU A 649 8.30 3.53 -18.68
CA GLU A 649 8.27 2.18 -18.06
C GLU A 649 8.14 1.04 -19.08
N ILE A 650 7.79 1.32 -20.34
CA ILE A 650 7.49 0.30 -21.35
C ILE A 650 8.52 0.34 -22.48
N ARG A 651 9.29 -0.75 -22.62
CA ARG A 651 10.12 -1.05 -23.79
C ARG A 651 9.74 -2.43 -24.32
N GLY A 652 9.22 -2.51 -25.55
CA GLY A 652 8.79 -3.76 -26.19
C GLY A 652 7.86 -3.52 -27.37
N HIS A 653 7.81 -4.45 -28.33
CA HIS A 653 6.81 -4.48 -29.41
C HIS A 653 5.48 -5.01 -28.88
N TYR A 654 4.65 -4.14 -28.28
CA TYR A 654 3.30 -4.51 -27.80
C TYR A 654 2.23 -4.56 -28.90
N GLY A 655 2.65 -4.48 -30.16
CA GLY A 655 1.78 -4.32 -31.32
C GLY A 655 1.42 -2.85 -31.59
N GLU A 656 0.40 -2.65 -32.41
CA GLU A 656 -0.10 -1.31 -32.72
C GLU A 656 -0.79 -0.68 -31.50
N LYS A 657 -0.38 0.54 -31.16
CA LYS A 657 -0.98 1.32 -30.08
C LYS A 657 -2.45 1.60 -30.42
N LYS A 658 -3.37 1.25 -29.51
CA LYS A 658 -4.80 1.54 -29.69
C LYS A 658 -5.14 2.98 -29.33
N GLU A 659 -6.31 3.44 -29.76
CA GLU A 659 -6.82 4.75 -29.40
C GLU A 659 -7.14 4.80 -27.89
N ASP A 660 -6.86 5.95 -27.27
CA ASP A 660 -7.11 6.19 -25.84
C ASP A 660 -8.51 6.80 -25.67
N TYR A 661 -9.52 5.95 -25.46
CA TYR A 661 -10.91 6.43 -25.34
C TYR A 661 -11.18 7.25 -24.08
N PHE A 662 -10.29 7.24 -23.07
CA PHE A 662 -10.37 8.17 -21.95
C PHE A 662 -10.11 9.60 -22.42
N LYS A 663 -9.12 9.80 -23.30
CA LYS A 663 -8.87 11.10 -23.93
C LYS A 663 -9.99 11.53 -24.87
N VAL A 664 -10.64 10.58 -25.55
CA VAL A 664 -11.83 10.89 -26.35
C VAL A 664 -12.95 11.45 -25.47
N ARG A 665 -13.20 10.84 -24.31
CA ARG A 665 -14.15 11.38 -23.33
C ARG A 665 -13.74 12.76 -22.84
N ASP A 666 -12.48 12.94 -22.47
CA ASP A 666 -12.01 14.23 -21.95
C ASP A 666 -12.09 15.34 -22.99
N ALA A 667 -11.79 15.05 -24.26
CA ALA A 667 -11.99 15.99 -25.36
C ALA A 667 -13.47 16.37 -25.55
N LEU A 668 -14.39 15.41 -25.43
CA LEU A 668 -15.84 15.70 -25.42
C LEU A 668 -16.22 16.57 -24.22
N TRP A 669 -15.70 16.25 -23.04
CA TRP A 669 -15.98 17.01 -21.82
C TRP A 669 -15.46 18.45 -21.92
N GLU A 670 -14.25 18.66 -22.42
CA GLU A 670 -13.65 19.98 -22.67
C GLU A 670 -14.45 20.77 -23.71
N LYS A 671 -14.86 20.14 -24.82
CA LYS A 671 -15.72 20.75 -25.85
C LYS A 671 -17.01 21.32 -25.26
N TYR A 672 -17.67 20.58 -24.36
CA TYR A 672 -18.93 21.04 -23.75
C TYR A 672 -18.74 22.10 -22.65
N LEU A 673 -17.56 22.16 -22.04
CA LEU A 673 -17.21 23.13 -21.01
C LEU A 673 -16.55 24.40 -21.53
N GLU A 674 -16.19 24.44 -22.81
CA GLU A 674 -15.55 25.58 -23.45
C GLU A 674 -16.34 26.87 -23.19
N GLY A 675 -15.65 27.88 -22.64
CA GLY A 675 -16.23 29.18 -22.28
C GLY A 675 -17.12 29.20 -21.03
N LEU A 676 -17.34 28.07 -20.35
CA LEU A 676 -18.17 27.98 -19.14
C LEU A 676 -17.37 28.06 -17.84
N TYR A 677 -16.06 27.81 -17.88
CA TYR A 677 -15.20 27.85 -16.70
C TYR A 677 -13.82 28.43 -17.01
N TYR A 678 -13.09 28.79 -15.95
CA TYR A 678 -11.68 29.16 -15.97
C TYR A 678 -10.88 28.22 -15.09
N ASP A 679 -9.68 27.86 -15.52
CA ASP A 679 -8.75 27.09 -14.68
C ASP A 679 -7.96 28.03 -13.77
N LEU A 680 -8.02 27.79 -12.46
CA LEU A 680 -7.32 28.60 -11.46
C LEU A 680 -5.80 28.67 -11.71
N GLY A 681 -5.20 27.59 -12.23
CA GLY A 681 -3.77 27.54 -12.53
C GLY A 681 -3.39 28.44 -13.71
N ASP A 682 -4.23 28.53 -14.73
CA ASP A 682 -3.98 29.37 -15.90
C ASP A 682 -4.23 30.85 -15.61
N VAL A 683 -5.25 31.16 -14.78
CA VAL A 683 -5.49 32.55 -14.34
C VAL A 683 -4.31 33.10 -13.52
N LYS A 684 -3.61 32.23 -12.77
CA LYS A 684 -2.39 32.59 -12.03
C LYS A 684 -1.20 32.92 -12.93
N LYS A 685 -0.97 32.18 -14.02
CA LYS A 685 0.15 32.44 -14.96
C LYS A 685 0.06 33.81 -15.65
N GLY A 686 -1.14 34.36 -15.78
CA GLY A 686 -1.39 35.70 -16.33
C GLY A 686 -1.23 36.85 -15.31
N ALA A 687 -1.09 36.56 -14.02
CA ALA A 687 -0.94 37.54 -12.95
C ALA A 687 0.49 37.53 -12.39
N GLN A 688 1.13 38.69 -12.25
CA GLN A 688 2.52 38.80 -11.75
C GLN A 688 2.74 38.40 -10.28
N GLU A 689 1.75 37.85 -9.57
CA GLU A 689 1.86 37.41 -8.17
C GLU A 689 0.98 36.16 -7.93
N ASP A 690 1.55 35.15 -7.28
CA ASP A 690 0.95 33.82 -7.04
C ASP A 690 -0.23 33.81 -6.02
N SER A 691 -0.65 34.99 -5.56
CA SER A 691 -1.47 35.17 -4.35
C SER A 691 -2.77 36.00 -4.51
N ARG A 692 -3.12 36.51 -5.69
CA ARG A 692 -4.34 37.34 -5.81
C ARG A 692 -5.61 36.51 -5.95
N ALA A 693 -6.56 36.76 -5.05
CA ALA A 693 -7.93 36.27 -5.15
C ALA A 693 -8.61 36.84 -6.41
N ILE A 694 -9.35 36.00 -7.12
CA ILE A 694 -10.05 36.31 -8.37
C ILE A 694 -11.54 36.32 -8.08
N PHE A 695 -12.03 37.43 -7.51
CA PHE A 695 -13.44 37.57 -7.13
C PHE A 695 -14.38 37.81 -8.33
N GLN A 696 -13.87 38.32 -9.44
CA GLN A 696 -14.63 38.56 -10.66
C GLN A 696 -13.82 38.24 -11.91
N ILE A 697 -14.50 37.77 -12.96
CA ILE A 697 -13.96 37.60 -14.31
C ILE A 697 -15.00 38.15 -15.29
N ASP A 698 -14.59 38.98 -16.25
CA ASP A 698 -15.48 39.69 -17.19
C ASP A 698 -16.60 40.49 -16.50
N GLY A 699 -16.32 41.09 -15.32
CA GLY A 699 -17.30 41.81 -14.52
C GLY A 699 -18.37 40.93 -13.86
N ARG A 700 -18.22 39.60 -13.92
CA ARG A 700 -19.13 38.61 -13.31
C ARG A 700 -18.49 37.98 -12.07
N PRO A 701 -19.23 37.80 -10.96
CA PRO A 701 -18.73 37.12 -9.77
C PRO A 701 -18.24 35.69 -10.05
N THR A 702 -17.16 35.27 -9.39
CA THR A 702 -16.63 33.91 -9.53
C THR A 702 -17.20 32.92 -8.51
N VAL A 703 -17.30 31.66 -8.92
CA VAL A 703 -17.67 30.55 -8.06
C VAL A 703 -16.62 29.45 -8.20
N GLY A 704 -15.85 29.24 -7.13
CA GLY A 704 -14.81 28.23 -7.03
C GLY A 704 -15.41 26.84 -6.89
N MET A 705 -14.97 25.91 -7.72
CA MET A 705 -15.45 24.54 -7.78
C MET A 705 -14.27 23.56 -7.82
N GLN A 706 -14.31 22.54 -6.98
CA GLN A 706 -13.27 21.52 -6.98
C GLN A 706 -13.38 20.59 -8.19
N ARG A 707 -12.24 20.31 -8.84
CA ARG A 707 -12.06 19.25 -9.83
C ARG A 707 -11.79 17.91 -9.14
N ALA A 708 -12.71 17.51 -8.25
CA ALA A 708 -12.63 16.27 -7.48
C ALA A 708 -14.03 15.70 -7.20
N LEU A 709 -14.11 14.40 -6.88
CA LEU A 709 -15.35 13.69 -6.55
C LEU A 709 -16.47 13.91 -7.60
N TYR A 710 -17.56 14.56 -7.22
CA TYR A 710 -18.67 14.88 -8.13
C TYR A 710 -18.28 15.85 -9.25
N GLY A 711 -17.19 16.62 -9.11
CA GLY A 711 -16.69 17.52 -10.15
C GLY A 711 -16.37 16.81 -11.46
N HIS A 712 -15.84 15.58 -11.41
CA HIS A 712 -15.59 14.79 -12.62
C HIS A 712 -16.87 14.32 -13.33
N GLN A 713 -18.02 14.36 -12.66
CA GLN A 713 -19.29 13.87 -13.17
C GLN A 713 -20.23 15.01 -13.62
N ILE A 714 -20.39 16.04 -12.78
CA ILE A 714 -21.45 17.07 -12.92
C ILE A 714 -20.89 18.50 -12.98
N ALA A 715 -19.60 18.68 -13.31
CA ALA A 715 -19.05 20.02 -13.53
C ALA A 715 -19.76 20.78 -14.66
N LEU A 716 -20.12 20.11 -15.77
CA LEU A 716 -20.84 20.72 -16.88
C LEU A 716 -22.21 21.27 -16.45
N PHE A 717 -22.95 20.48 -15.66
CA PHE A 717 -24.21 20.90 -15.07
C PHE A 717 -24.05 22.19 -14.25
N TRP A 718 -23.11 22.21 -13.30
CA TRP A 718 -22.93 23.37 -12.42
C TRP A 718 -22.32 24.58 -13.13
N ALA A 719 -21.35 24.39 -14.02
CA ALA A 719 -20.79 25.47 -14.82
C ALA A 719 -21.86 26.12 -15.70
N SER A 720 -22.75 25.32 -16.31
CA SER A 720 -23.90 25.83 -17.07
C SER A 720 -24.91 26.56 -16.20
N PHE A 721 -25.20 26.04 -15.00
CA PHE A 721 -26.07 26.70 -14.02
C PHE A 721 -25.51 28.08 -13.63
N PHE A 722 -24.23 28.14 -13.25
CA PHE A 722 -23.56 29.38 -12.86
C PHE A 722 -23.47 30.38 -14.01
N ASP A 723 -23.20 29.88 -15.23
CA ASP A 723 -23.18 30.72 -16.41
C ASP A 723 -24.55 31.37 -16.68
N GLU A 724 -25.64 30.60 -16.63
CA GLU A 724 -27.00 31.13 -16.88
C GLU A 724 -27.43 32.14 -15.80
N ILE A 725 -26.92 32.03 -14.57
CA ILE A 725 -27.26 33.00 -13.52
C ILE A 725 -26.38 34.26 -13.50
N GLY A 726 -25.37 34.35 -14.37
CA GLY A 726 -24.50 35.53 -14.48
C GLY A 726 -23.20 35.43 -13.67
N MET A 727 -22.74 34.24 -13.29
CA MET A 727 -21.49 34.01 -12.56
C MET A 727 -20.48 33.20 -13.40
N ARG A 728 -19.19 33.22 -13.04
CA ARG A 728 -18.14 32.43 -13.72
C ARG A 728 -17.65 31.30 -12.83
N ALA A 729 -17.72 30.07 -13.33
CA ALA A 729 -17.14 28.93 -12.64
C ALA A 729 -15.60 28.99 -12.74
N VAL A 730 -14.92 28.72 -11.63
CA VAL A 730 -13.47 28.58 -11.57
C VAL A 730 -13.16 27.19 -11.04
N LEU A 731 -12.56 26.34 -11.88
CA LEU A 731 -12.14 25.01 -11.47
C LEU A 731 -10.70 25.05 -10.95
N THR A 732 -10.41 24.19 -9.98
CA THR A 732 -9.03 23.89 -9.62
C THR A 732 -8.26 23.26 -10.80
N PRO A 733 -6.93 23.42 -10.83
CA PRO A 733 -6.11 22.74 -11.82
C PRO A 733 -6.23 21.22 -11.67
N LYS A 734 -5.76 20.47 -12.68
CA LYS A 734 -5.64 19.01 -12.58
C LYS A 734 -4.85 18.64 -11.31
N THR A 735 -5.26 17.55 -10.65
CA THR A 735 -4.64 17.07 -9.42
C THR A 735 -3.13 16.90 -9.61
N ASN A 736 -2.35 17.53 -8.74
CA ASN A 736 -0.89 17.46 -8.71
C ASN A 736 -0.42 17.09 -7.29
N ASP A 737 0.90 16.94 -7.11
CA ASP A 737 1.46 16.51 -5.82
C ASP A 737 1.18 17.48 -4.68
N ARG A 738 1.20 18.79 -4.94
CA ARG A 738 0.87 19.80 -3.94
C ARG A 738 -0.57 19.63 -3.45
N ILE A 739 -1.52 19.51 -4.37
CA ILE A 739 -2.94 19.30 -4.04
C ILE A 739 -3.11 17.99 -3.25
N SER A 740 -2.51 16.90 -3.71
CA SER A 740 -2.54 15.60 -3.01
C SER A 740 -2.01 15.71 -1.57
N LYS A 741 -0.84 16.33 -1.38
CA LYS A 741 -0.20 16.52 -0.06
C LYS A 741 -1.05 17.34 0.89
N LEU A 742 -1.52 18.52 0.46
CA LEU A 742 -2.41 19.38 1.24
C LEU A 742 -3.68 18.63 1.67
N GLY A 743 -4.22 17.82 0.77
CA GLY A 743 -5.38 16.99 1.04
C GLY A 743 -5.14 15.99 2.17
N ILE A 744 -4.07 15.20 2.07
CA ILE A 744 -3.69 14.19 3.05
C ILE A 744 -3.45 14.80 4.44
N GLU A 745 -2.70 15.91 4.51
CA GLU A 745 -2.34 16.58 5.77
C GLU A 745 -3.55 17.19 6.50
N SER A 746 -4.61 17.53 5.76
CA SER A 746 -5.81 18.13 6.33
C SER A 746 -6.86 17.13 6.83
N MET A 747 -6.64 15.83 6.63
CA MET A 747 -7.64 14.83 6.99
C MET A 747 -7.78 14.70 8.51
N THR A 748 -9.02 14.74 9.00
CA THR A 748 -9.37 14.49 10.41
C THR A 748 -9.76 13.03 10.68
N THR A 749 -9.91 12.24 9.62
CA THR A 749 -10.26 10.82 9.69
C THR A 749 -9.77 10.11 8.44
N GLU A 750 -9.58 8.80 8.54
CA GLU A 750 -9.07 7.99 7.44
C GLU A 750 -10.17 7.63 6.43
N THR A 751 -9.92 7.93 5.15
CA THR A 751 -10.89 7.78 4.06
C THR A 751 -10.21 7.27 2.79
N CYS A 752 -10.97 7.00 1.73
CA CYS A 752 -10.40 6.72 0.42
C CYS A 752 -9.66 7.94 -0.16
N TYR A 753 -8.62 7.68 -0.95
CA TYR A 753 -7.74 8.71 -1.52
C TYR A 753 -8.46 9.84 -2.29
N PRO A 754 -9.53 9.59 -3.07
CA PRO A 754 -10.25 10.67 -3.76
C PRO A 754 -10.86 11.72 -2.84
N VAL A 755 -11.25 11.34 -1.62
CA VAL A 755 -11.78 12.28 -0.62
C VAL A 755 -10.65 13.12 -0.01
N LYS A 756 -9.48 12.52 0.21
CA LYS A 756 -8.28 13.27 0.62
C LYS A 756 -7.91 14.31 -0.44
N VAL A 757 -7.90 13.91 -1.72
CA VAL A 757 -7.63 14.83 -2.84
C VAL A 757 -8.66 15.97 -2.90
N SER A 758 -9.94 15.70 -2.62
CA SER A 758 -10.97 16.74 -2.50
C SER A 758 -10.59 17.83 -1.48
N HIS A 759 -10.05 17.47 -0.31
CA HIS A 759 -9.57 18.44 0.65
C HIS A 759 -8.48 19.35 0.08
N GLY A 760 -7.52 18.77 -0.64
CA GLY A 760 -6.45 19.52 -1.29
C GLY A 760 -6.97 20.54 -2.30
N HIS A 761 -7.95 20.15 -3.10
CA HIS A 761 -8.60 21.04 -4.07
C HIS A 761 -9.34 22.18 -3.39
N VAL A 762 -10.00 21.92 -2.26
CA VAL A 762 -10.72 22.96 -1.51
C VAL A 762 -9.77 23.93 -0.83
N ILE A 763 -8.68 23.45 -0.22
CA ILE A 763 -7.61 24.29 0.30
C ILE A 763 -7.08 25.20 -0.81
N ASP A 764 -6.94 24.67 -2.03
CA ASP A 764 -6.45 25.45 -3.15
C ASP A 764 -7.46 26.49 -3.68
N LEU A 765 -8.75 26.42 -3.32
CA LEU A 765 -9.75 27.43 -3.68
C LEU A 765 -10.06 28.41 -2.55
N LEU A 766 -9.80 28.03 -1.30
CA LEU A 766 -10.26 28.77 -0.13
C LEU A 766 -9.72 30.21 -0.14
N GLY A 767 -10.62 31.18 -0.05
CA GLY A 767 -10.30 32.61 -0.08
C GLY A 767 -9.89 33.17 -1.46
N LYS A 768 -9.94 32.36 -2.54
CA LYS A 768 -9.49 32.79 -3.88
C LYS A 768 -10.61 33.15 -4.85
N THR A 769 -11.86 32.82 -4.55
CA THR A 769 -13.03 33.12 -5.38
C THR A 769 -14.11 33.83 -4.57
N GLN A 770 -15.07 34.50 -5.23
CA GLN A 770 -16.12 35.25 -4.52
C GLN A 770 -17.02 34.34 -3.69
N PHE A 771 -17.29 33.14 -4.21
CA PHE A 771 -17.93 32.07 -3.48
C PHE A 771 -17.16 30.79 -3.69
N LEU A 772 -17.12 29.94 -2.66
CA LEU A 772 -16.68 28.54 -2.76
C LEU A 772 -17.93 27.64 -2.85
N PHE A 773 -18.03 26.77 -3.85
CA PHE A 773 -19.19 25.91 -4.04
C PHE A 773 -18.92 24.47 -3.56
N LEU A 774 -19.61 24.08 -2.49
CA LEU A 774 -19.49 22.78 -1.82
C LEU A 774 -20.89 22.17 -1.55
N PRO A 775 -21.61 21.72 -2.58
CA PRO A 775 -22.93 21.12 -2.40
C PRO A 775 -22.85 19.76 -1.68
N ASN A 776 -23.90 19.44 -0.91
CA ASN A 776 -24.16 18.08 -0.45
C ASN A 776 -24.95 17.34 -1.52
N MET A 777 -24.25 16.59 -2.36
CA MET A 777 -24.84 15.79 -3.42
C MET A 777 -25.43 14.50 -2.83
N ILE A 778 -26.76 14.41 -2.70
CA ILE A 778 -27.42 13.28 -2.04
C ILE A 778 -27.65 12.12 -3.01
N ASP A 779 -28.28 12.41 -4.15
CA ASP A 779 -28.67 11.41 -5.14
C ASP A 779 -28.29 11.81 -6.57
N LEU A 780 -28.20 10.80 -7.42
CA LEU A 780 -28.06 10.92 -8.86
C LEU A 780 -29.44 10.88 -9.54
N PRO A 781 -29.60 11.58 -10.70
CA PRO A 781 -30.81 11.46 -11.50
C PRO A 781 -31.16 10.00 -11.79
N SER A 782 -32.43 9.64 -11.65
CA SER A 782 -32.93 8.29 -11.96
C SER A 782 -34.32 8.38 -12.57
N GLN A 783 -34.58 7.56 -13.59
CA GLN A 783 -35.91 7.44 -14.19
C GLN A 783 -36.90 6.73 -13.26
N ASP A 784 -36.41 5.87 -12.35
CA ASP A 784 -37.24 5.15 -11.39
C ASP A 784 -37.20 5.84 -10.02
N LYS A 785 -38.31 6.50 -9.69
CA LYS A 785 -38.46 7.20 -8.41
C LYS A 785 -38.46 6.26 -7.20
N LYS A 786 -38.71 4.96 -7.36
CA LYS A 786 -38.76 3.99 -6.26
C LYS A 786 -37.41 3.35 -5.96
N LYS A 787 -36.45 3.38 -6.90
CA LYS A 787 -35.12 2.79 -6.70
C LYS A 787 -34.17 3.72 -5.95
N ASN A 788 -33.31 3.14 -5.12
CA ASN A 788 -32.20 3.85 -4.48
C ASN A 788 -31.22 4.37 -5.55
N SER A 789 -30.72 5.58 -5.37
CA SER A 789 -29.82 6.24 -6.33
C SER A 789 -28.86 7.20 -5.63
N PHE A 790 -28.35 6.80 -4.47
CA PHE A 790 -27.57 7.70 -3.61
C PHE A 790 -26.10 7.72 -4.01
N TYR A 791 -25.45 8.87 -3.80
CA TYR A 791 -23.98 8.95 -3.78
C TYR A 791 -23.41 8.13 -2.62
N CYS A 792 -22.10 7.88 -2.59
CA CYS A 792 -21.52 7.25 -1.41
C CYS A 792 -21.57 8.20 -0.19
N PRO A 793 -21.64 7.67 1.05
CA PRO A 793 -21.72 8.50 2.26
C PRO A 793 -20.57 9.51 2.39
N LEU A 794 -19.37 9.15 1.93
CA LEU A 794 -18.21 10.06 1.96
C LEU A 794 -18.38 11.25 1.00
N VAL A 795 -18.99 11.05 -0.18
CA VAL A 795 -19.30 12.16 -1.10
C VAL A 795 -20.44 13.01 -0.56
N GLN A 796 -21.49 12.39 0.00
CA GLN A 796 -22.60 13.12 0.63
C GLN A 796 -22.13 13.96 1.82
N GLY A 797 -21.21 13.43 2.62
CA GLY A 797 -20.66 14.06 3.81
C GLY A 797 -19.46 14.98 3.59
N ASN A 798 -18.98 15.09 2.34
CA ASN A 798 -17.69 15.72 2.04
C ASN A 798 -17.60 17.17 2.54
N GLN A 799 -18.68 17.95 2.39
CA GLN A 799 -18.72 19.34 2.87
C GLN A 799 -18.56 19.43 4.40
N TYR A 800 -19.16 18.50 5.16
CA TYR A 800 -19.06 18.48 6.62
C TYR A 800 -17.66 18.10 7.07
N MET A 801 -17.04 17.13 6.39
CA MET A 801 -15.65 16.74 6.63
C MET A 801 -14.69 17.89 6.36
N LEU A 802 -14.86 18.58 5.23
CA LEU A 802 -14.11 19.78 4.87
C LEU A 802 -14.29 20.90 5.89
N LYS A 803 -15.54 21.16 6.34
CA LYS A 803 -15.82 22.20 7.33
C LYS A 803 -15.17 21.86 8.68
N ALA A 804 -15.24 20.60 9.10
CA ALA A 804 -14.62 20.14 10.35
C ALA A 804 -13.08 20.21 10.29
N ALA A 805 -12.48 19.97 9.13
CA ALA A 805 -11.05 20.03 8.90
C ALA A 805 -10.52 21.46 8.75
N LEU A 806 -11.22 22.33 8.01
CA LEU A 806 -10.70 23.62 7.55
C LEU A 806 -11.32 24.84 8.27
N GLY A 807 -12.41 24.67 9.01
CA GLY A 807 -12.99 25.73 9.84
C GLY A 807 -13.52 26.96 9.08
N PHE A 808 -13.82 26.85 7.78
CA PHE A 808 -14.32 27.98 6.99
C PHE A 808 -15.72 28.44 7.40
N LYS A 809 -16.02 29.72 7.16
CA LYS A 809 -17.30 30.36 7.52
C LYS A 809 -18.39 30.05 6.49
N ASP A 810 -19.62 29.85 6.96
CA ASP A 810 -20.78 29.60 6.08
C ASP A 810 -21.09 30.78 5.14
N SER A 811 -20.68 32.00 5.48
CA SER A 811 -20.90 33.19 4.64
C SER A 811 -20.09 33.20 3.34
N GLU A 812 -19.02 32.41 3.27
CA GLU A 812 -18.08 32.37 2.14
C GLU A 812 -18.33 31.16 1.21
N VAL A 813 -19.29 30.30 1.58
CA VAL A 813 -19.54 29.01 0.93
C VAL A 813 -20.99 28.87 0.49
N LEU A 814 -21.17 28.43 -0.75
CA LEU A 814 -22.45 27.99 -1.29
C LEU A 814 -22.55 26.47 -1.14
N ASN A 815 -23.33 26.00 -0.18
CA ASN A 815 -23.40 24.59 0.21
C ASN A 815 -24.84 24.03 0.22
N PRO A 816 -25.57 24.10 -0.91
CA PRO A 816 -26.91 23.55 -0.97
C PRO A 816 -26.90 22.03 -0.80
N THR A 817 -27.92 21.50 -0.14
CA THR A 817 -28.28 20.08 -0.22
C THR A 817 -29.04 19.85 -1.53
N VAL A 818 -28.58 18.89 -2.33
CA VAL A 818 -29.03 18.69 -3.70
C VAL A 818 -29.56 17.28 -3.90
N HIS A 819 -30.85 17.21 -4.26
CA HIS A 819 -31.56 15.99 -4.65
C HIS A 819 -31.88 16.04 -6.15
N LEU A 820 -30.96 15.57 -6.99
CA LEU A 820 -31.12 15.58 -8.44
C LEU A 820 -32.25 14.66 -8.94
N LYS A 821 -32.76 13.76 -8.08
CA LYS A 821 -33.94 12.92 -8.35
C LYS A 821 -35.26 13.68 -8.27
N TYR A 822 -35.27 14.84 -7.61
CA TYR A 822 -36.47 15.68 -7.55
C TYR A 822 -36.88 16.19 -8.93
N ASN A 823 -38.18 16.42 -9.11
CA ASN A 823 -38.63 17.11 -10.31
C ASN A 823 -38.13 18.57 -10.30
N LEU A 824 -38.08 19.19 -11.49
CA LEU A 824 -37.52 20.52 -11.68
C LEU A 824 -38.20 21.60 -10.80
N ASP A 825 -39.51 21.50 -10.56
CA ASP A 825 -40.25 22.43 -9.70
C ASP A 825 -39.79 22.35 -8.24
N LEU A 826 -39.67 21.14 -7.70
CA LEU A 826 -39.24 20.94 -6.32
C LEU A 826 -37.77 21.31 -6.12
N LEU A 827 -36.89 20.86 -7.02
CA LEU A 827 -35.45 21.16 -6.97
C LEU A 827 -35.19 22.67 -7.09
N SER A 828 -35.87 23.36 -8.02
CA SER A 828 -35.73 24.82 -8.16
C SER A 828 -36.19 25.57 -6.91
N THR A 829 -37.28 25.11 -6.28
CA THR A 829 -37.80 25.68 -5.04
C THR A 829 -36.81 25.49 -3.88
N GLU A 830 -36.23 24.29 -3.75
CA GLU A 830 -35.28 23.96 -2.69
C GLU A 830 -33.98 24.76 -2.85
N LEU A 831 -33.39 24.79 -4.05
CA LEU A 831 -32.18 25.57 -4.32
C LEU A 831 -32.40 27.07 -4.17
N HIS A 832 -33.54 27.60 -4.61
CA HIS A 832 -33.86 29.02 -4.40
C HIS A 832 -33.96 29.37 -2.91
N LYS A 833 -34.55 28.48 -2.08
CA LYS A 833 -34.61 28.69 -0.63
C LYS A 833 -33.23 28.68 0.03
N GLN A 834 -32.32 27.81 -0.42
CA GLN A 834 -31.00 27.63 0.18
C GLN A 834 -29.99 28.70 -0.27
N ILE A 835 -29.89 28.97 -1.58
CA ILE A 835 -28.85 29.87 -2.14
C ILE A 835 -29.42 31.04 -2.94
N GLY A 836 -30.70 31.00 -3.34
CA GLY A 836 -31.30 32.02 -4.20
C GLY A 836 -31.29 33.42 -3.59
N LYS A 837 -31.57 33.53 -2.29
CA LYS A 837 -31.53 34.82 -1.57
C LYS A 837 -30.12 35.40 -1.49
N THR A 838 -29.13 34.57 -1.14
CA THR A 838 -27.72 34.94 -1.05
C THR A 838 -27.18 35.47 -2.38
N LEU A 839 -27.66 34.89 -3.49
CA LEU A 839 -27.24 35.25 -4.84
C LEU A 839 -28.14 36.30 -5.53
N GLY A 840 -29.18 36.81 -4.84
CA GLY A 840 -30.13 37.78 -5.41
C GLY A 840 -30.94 37.25 -6.60
N LEU A 841 -31.23 35.94 -6.64
CA LEU A 841 -31.89 35.27 -7.75
C LEU A 841 -33.40 35.10 -7.50
N SER A 842 -34.19 35.24 -8.56
CA SER A 842 -35.61 34.85 -8.52
C SER A 842 -35.77 33.35 -8.75
N LEU A 843 -36.84 32.75 -8.21
CA LEU A 843 -37.18 31.34 -8.45
C LEU A 843 -37.25 30.99 -9.95
N ARG A 844 -37.79 31.90 -10.77
CA ARG A 844 -37.85 31.73 -12.24
C ARG A 844 -36.45 31.62 -12.86
N LYS A 845 -35.50 32.45 -12.40
CA LYS A 845 -34.11 32.42 -12.87
C LYS A 845 -33.41 31.14 -12.44
N VAL A 846 -33.61 30.67 -11.21
CA VAL A 846 -33.08 29.37 -10.74
C VAL A 846 -33.65 28.21 -11.55
N ARG A 847 -34.97 28.17 -11.78
CA ARG A 847 -35.61 27.13 -12.59
C ARG A 847 -35.04 27.09 -14.00
N ARG A 848 -34.92 28.24 -14.65
CA ARG A 848 -34.36 28.35 -16.01
C ARG A 848 -32.91 27.87 -16.06
N ALA A 849 -32.09 28.26 -15.08
CA ALA A 849 -30.70 27.80 -14.99
C ALA A 849 -30.59 26.28 -14.82
N LEU A 850 -31.46 25.66 -14.02
CA LEU A 850 -31.53 24.21 -13.89
C LEU A 850 -31.96 23.52 -15.19
N GLU A 851 -32.95 24.08 -15.90
CA GLU A 851 -33.41 23.54 -17.18
C GLU A 851 -32.28 23.53 -18.23
N VAL A 852 -31.54 24.64 -18.34
CA VAL A 852 -30.35 24.74 -19.20
C VAL A 852 -29.27 23.74 -18.79
N ALA A 853 -29.00 23.64 -17.49
CA ALA A 853 -27.98 22.73 -16.95
C ALA A 853 -28.31 21.25 -17.23
N PHE A 854 -29.55 20.81 -16.97
CA PHE A 854 -29.99 19.45 -17.30
C PHE A 854 -29.98 19.19 -18.80
N GLY A 855 -30.38 20.17 -19.62
CA GLY A 855 -30.34 20.08 -21.08
C GLY A 855 -28.93 19.78 -21.57
N ARG A 856 -27.95 20.62 -21.20
CA ARG A 856 -26.55 20.46 -21.61
C ARG A 856 -25.92 19.17 -21.09
N GLN A 857 -26.20 18.79 -19.84
CA GLN A 857 -25.71 17.54 -19.27
C GLN A 857 -26.23 16.33 -20.06
N ARG A 858 -27.52 16.31 -20.41
CA ARG A 858 -28.13 15.25 -21.20
C ARG A 858 -27.59 15.21 -22.63
N ASP A 859 -27.34 16.36 -23.24
CA ASP A 859 -26.77 16.43 -24.58
C ASP A 859 -25.35 15.84 -24.62
N PHE A 860 -24.53 16.16 -23.61
CA PHE A 860 -23.21 15.56 -23.41
C PHE A 860 -23.28 14.03 -23.24
N GLU A 861 -24.17 13.54 -22.37
CA GLU A 861 -24.38 12.10 -22.16
C GLU A 861 -24.83 11.40 -23.44
N ASN A 862 -25.75 11.99 -24.19
CA ASN A 862 -26.21 11.45 -25.46
C ASN A 862 -25.11 11.43 -26.54
N GLU A 863 -24.24 12.45 -26.58
CA GLU A 863 -23.08 12.46 -27.49
C GLU A 863 -22.07 11.37 -27.09
N MET A 864 -21.83 11.15 -25.80
CA MET A 864 -21.03 10.01 -25.34
C MET A 864 -21.63 8.67 -25.76
N TYR A 865 -22.94 8.45 -25.57
CA TYR A 865 -23.56 7.18 -25.98
C TYR A 865 -23.47 6.93 -27.48
N LYS A 866 -23.70 7.97 -28.30
CA LYS A 866 -23.51 7.89 -29.75
C LYS A 866 -22.07 7.53 -30.09
N LYS A 867 -21.11 8.21 -29.46
CA LYS A 867 -19.69 7.94 -29.69
C LYS A 867 -19.28 6.54 -29.26
N GLY A 868 -19.85 6.04 -28.17
CA GLY A 868 -19.64 4.68 -27.68
C GLY A 868 -20.16 3.63 -28.67
N ALA A 869 -21.36 3.84 -29.22
CA ALA A 869 -21.92 2.98 -30.25
C ALA A 869 -21.08 2.99 -31.55
N GLU A 870 -20.57 4.15 -31.96
CA GLU A 870 -19.64 4.26 -33.10
C GLU A 870 -18.36 3.45 -32.85
N ILE A 871 -17.74 3.61 -31.67
CA ILE A 871 -16.53 2.88 -31.29
C ILE A 871 -16.78 1.37 -31.32
N ILE A 872 -17.85 0.89 -30.67
CA ILE A 872 -18.19 -0.53 -30.62
C ILE A 872 -18.44 -1.10 -32.02
N THR A 873 -19.13 -0.36 -32.89
CA THR A 873 -19.42 -0.80 -34.27
C THR A 873 -18.18 -0.79 -35.16
N SER A 874 -17.21 0.08 -34.87
CA SER A 874 -15.95 0.16 -35.63
C SER A 874 -14.95 -0.96 -35.31
N LEU A 875 -15.11 -1.63 -34.18
CA LEU A 875 -14.25 -2.75 -33.80
C LEU A 875 -14.63 -3.98 -34.64
N GLU A 876 -13.62 -4.62 -35.23
CA GLU A 876 -13.81 -5.88 -35.94
C GLU A 876 -14.37 -6.94 -34.99
N ASN A 877 -15.22 -7.85 -35.50
CA ASN A 877 -15.95 -8.85 -34.72
C ASN A 877 -15.11 -9.75 -33.79
N HIS A 878 -13.77 -9.71 -33.85
CA HIS A 878 -12.88 -10.54 -33.02
C HIS A 878 -11.93 -9.73 -32.13
N GLN A 879 -11.96 -8.38 -32.19
CA GLN A 879 -11.06 -7.55 -31.39
C GLN A 879 -11.57 -7.46 -29.93
N PRO A 880 -10.71 -7.75 -28.93
CA PRO A 880 -11.13 -7.66 -27.53
C PRO A 880 -11.32 -6.19 -27.11
N LEU A 881 -12.45 -5.92 -26.45
CA LEU A 881 -12.75 -4.62 -25.86
C LEU A 881 -12.82 -4.73 -24.34
N VAL A 882 -11.98 -3.97 -23.63
CA VAL A 882 -12.06 -3.85 -22.18
C VAL A 882 -12.98 -2.71 -21.81
N VAL A 883 -14.06 -3.00 -21.09
CA VAL A 883 -14.92 -1.97 -20.51
C VAL A 883 -14.43 -1.64 -19.11
N VAL A 884 -14.00 -0.39 -18.92
CA VAL A 884 -13.49 0.09 -17.64
C VAL A 884 -14.64 0.71 -16.83
N THR A 885 -15.02 0.03 -15.76
CA THR A 885 -16.06 0.46 -14.82
C THR A 885 -15.43 1.06 -13.57
N GLY A 886 -16.10 2.03 -12.95
CA GLY A 886 -15.60 2.69 -11.75
C GLY A 886 -16.34 3.98 -11.48
N ARG A 887 -15.93 4.72 -10.46
CA ARG A 887 -16.53 6.03 -10.17
C ARG A 887 -15.88 7.09 -11.06
N PRO A 888 -16.60 8.13 -11.51
CA PRO A 888 -16.03 9.14 -12.42
C PRO A 888 -14.73 9.78 -11.90
N TYR A 889 -14.63 10.05 -10.60
CA TYR A 889 -13.40 10.57 -9.99
C TYR A 889 -12.24 9.59 -9.95
N ASN A 890 -12.49 8.28 -10.05
CA ASN A 890 -11.44 7.29 -10.27
C ASN A 890 -11.11 7.23 -11.77
N LEU A 891 -12.12 7.25 -12.65
CA LEU A 891 -11.90 7.05 -14.08
C LEU A 891 -11.21 8.25 -14.78
N TYR A 892 -11.41 9.47 -14.30
CA TYR A 892 -11.01 10.68 -15.04
C TYR A 892 -10.03 11.59 -14.31
N ASP A 893 -9.66 11.28 -13.07
CA ASP A 893 -8.51 11.92 -12.44
C ASP A 893 -7.25 11.10 -12.74
N GLU A 894 -6.41 11.63 -13.64
CA GLU A 894 -5.19 10.96 -14.10
C GLU A 894 -4.17 10.68 -12.98
N LYS A 895 -4.18 11.46 -11.88
CA LYS A 895 -3.30 11.20 -10.73
C LYS A 895 -3.82 10.03 -9.91
N LEU A 896 -5.15 9.90 -9.77
CA LEU A 896 -5.78 8.83 -8.99
C LEU A 896 -5.74 7.49 -9.72
N ASN A 897 -5.82 7.49 -11.06
CA ASN A 897 -5.79 6.26 -11.86
C ASN A 897 -4.47 5.96 -12.55
N LEU A 898 -3.45 6.79 -12.31
CA LEU A 898 -2.12 6.62 -12.89
C LEU A 898 -2.13 6.54 -14.43
N ARG A 899 -3.03 7.32 -15.06
CA ARG A 899 -3.28 7.36 -16.51
C ARG A 899 -3.64 6.00 -17.12
N LEU A 900 -4.56 5.29 -16.46
CA LEU A 900 -5.01 3.95 -16.84
C LEU A 900 -5.37 3.80 -18.33
N GLY A 901 -6.14 4.73 -18.89
CA GLY A 901 -6.52 4.72 -20.32
C GLY A 901 -5.32 4.73 -21.26
N GLN A 902 -4.37 5.62 -21.00
CA GLN A 902 -3.13 5.70 -21.76
C GLN A 902 -2.32 4.40 -21.67
N ASN A 903 -2.27 3.78 -20.50
CA ASN A 903 -1.50 2.56 -20.28
C ASN A 903 -2.12 1.34 -20.98
N LEU A 904 -3.45 1.20 -20.95
CA LEU A 904 -4.18 0.16 -21.71
C LEU A 904 -3.96 0.31 -23.21
N ALA A 905 -4.07 1.54 -23.72
CA ALA A 905 -3.82 1.86 -25.13
C ALA A 905 -2.37 1.52 -25.56
N LYS A 906 -1.38 1.83 -24.71
CA LYS A 906 0.04 1.51 -24.95
C LYS A 906 0.30 0.01 -25.06
N ILE A 907 -0.37 -0.81 -24.26
CA ILE A 907 -0.20 -2.28 -24.32
C ILE A 907 -1.07 -2.94 -25.40
N GLY A 908 -1.76 -2.16 -26.24
CA GLY A 908 -2.54 -2.67 -27.37
C GLY A 908 -3.95 -3.15 -27.01
N LEU A 909 -4.49 -2.78 -25.84
CA LEU A 909 -5.88 -3.05 -25.46
C LEU A 909 -6.75 -1.83 -25.75
N ALA A 910 -7.86 -2.04 -26.47
CA ALA A 910 -8.93 -1.05 -26.58
C ALA A 910 -9.70 -1.01 -25.26
N ALA A 911 -9.77 0.17 -24.63
CA ALA A 911 -10.35 0.33 -23.30
C ALA A 911 -11.40 1.44 -23.27
N LEU A 912 -12.67 1.05 -23.15
CA LEU A 912 -13.82 1.96 -23.18
C LEU A 912 -14.33 2.26 -21.75
N PRO A 913 -14.33 3.52 -21.29
CA PRO A 913 -14.98 3.89 -20.03
C PRO A 913 -16.49 3.55 -20.05
N MET A 914 -17.04 3.11 -18.92
CA MET A 914 -18.45 2.70 -18.83
C MET A 914 -19.46 3.80 -19.21
N ASP A 915 -19.07 5.08 -19.12
CA ASP A 915 -19.92 6.24 -19.44
C ASP A 915 -20.30 6.31 -20.94
N PHE A 916 -19.58 5.60 -21.82
CA PHE A 916 -19.94 5.44 -23.22
C PHE A 916 -21.07 4.43 -23.46
N LEU A 917 -21.44 3.63 -22.45
CA LEU A 917 -22.45 2.59 -22.57
C LEU A 917 -23.81 3.10 -22.07
N ASN A 918 -24.85 2.97 -22.90
CA ASN A 918 -26.21 3.16 -22.43
C ASN A 918 -26.67 1.92 -21.66
N ILE A 919 -26.65 2.02 -20.32
CA ILE A 919 -27.01 0.94 -19.39
C ILE A 919 -28.40 1.14 -18.76
N SER A 920 -29.19 2.08 -19.26
CA SER A 920 -30.47 2.48 -18.66
C SER A 920 -31.44 1.30 -18.57
N ASP A 921 -31.52 0.49 -19.64
CA ASP A 921 -32.49 -0.60 -19.81
C ASP A 921 -32.04 -1.94 -19.20
N ILE A 922 -30.82 -2.01 -18.67
CA ILE A 922 -30.31 -3.24 -18.04
C ILE A 922 -31.03 -3.48 -16.70
N ASP A 923 -31.64 -4.66 -16.56
CA ASP A 923 -32.33 -5.06 -15.34
C ASP A 923 -31.34 -5.32 -14.20
N LEU A 924 -31.73 -4.87 -13.00
CA LEU A 924 -30.98 -5.04 -11.76
C LEU A 924 -31.91 -5.50 -10.60
N SER A 925 -32.98 -6.21 -10.94
CA SER A 925 -33.99 -6.69 -9.97
C SER A 925 -33.44 -7.75 -9.00
N ASP A 926 -32.38 -8.44 -9.40
CA ASP A 926 -31.59 -9.38 -8.59
C ASP A 926 -30.77 -8.72 -7.48
N PHE A 927 -30.53 -7.40 -7.56
CA PHE A 927 -29.91 -6.60 -6.50
C PHE A 927 -30.85 -5.46 -6.05
N PRO A 928 -32.05 -5.79 -5.51
CA PRO A 928 -33.11 -4.80 -5.25
C PRO A 928 -32.72 -3.76 -4.20
N ASN A 929 -31.77 -4.12 -3.33
CA ASN A 929 -31.26 -3.27 -2.25
C ASN A 929 -29.95 -2.56 -2.59
N MET A 930 -29.51 -2.56 -3.85
CA MET A 930 -28.32 -1.80 -4.24
C MET A 930 -28.57 -0.31 -3.99
N TYR A 931 -27.95 0.22 -2.94
CA TYR A 931 -28.22 1.56 -2.43
C TYR A 931 -27.53 2.66 -3.24
N TRP A 932 -26.30 2.37 -3.71
CA TRP A 932 -25.45 3.35 -4.37
C TRP A 932 -25.68 3.39 -5.87
N ALA A 933 -25.92 4.59 -6.41
CA ALA A 933 -26.16 4.79 -7.84
C ALA A 933 -24.99 4.31 -8.72
N HIS A 934 -23.74 4.72 -8.41
CA HIS A 934 -22.57 4.22 -9.14
C HIS A 934 -22.38 2.71 -8.99
N GLY A 935 -22.74 2.13 -7.83
CA GLY A 935 -22.73 0.68 -7.64
C GLY A 935 -23.69 0.00 -8.62
N ALA A 936 -24.93 0.48 -8.69
CA ALA A 936 -25.92 0.01 -9.64
C ALA A 936 -25.46 0.16 -11.11
N MET A 937 -24.85 1.29 -11.48
CA MET A 937 -24.30 1.51 -12.82
C MET A 937 -23.19 0.51 -13.15
N VAL A 938 -22.26 0.29 -12.23
CA VAL A 938 -21.16 -0.68 -12.37
C VAL A 938 -21.70 -2.10 -12.57
N LEU A 939 -22.71 -2.52 -11.79
CA LEU A 939 -23.30 -3.86 -11.92
C LEU A 939 -24.09 -4.03 -13.22
N LYS A 940 -24.82 -2.99 -13.66
CA LYS A 940 -25.49 -2.98 -14.97
C LYS A 940 -24.49 -3.08 -16.12
N ALA A 941 -23.38 -2.35 -16.06
CA ALA A 941 -22.30 -2.49 -17.02
C ALA A 941 -21.70 -3.90 -16.99
N ALA A 942 -21.48 -4.48 -15.80
CA ALA A 942 -21.00 -5.86 -15.66
C ALA A 942 -21.93 -6.89 -16.34
N LYS A 943 -23.25 -6.74 -16.18
CA LYS A 943 -24.23 -7.61 -16.87
C LYS A 943 -24.15 -7.48 -18.39
N LEU A 944 -24.06 -6.24 -18.91
CA LEU A 944 -23.90 -6.01 -20.34
C LEU A 944 -22.59 -6.60 -20.88
N ILE A 945 -21.49 -6.43 -20.15
CA ILE A 945 -20.19 -7.04 -20.48
C ILE A 945 -20.33 -8.56 -20.53
N LYS A 946 -20.98 -9.19 -19.54
CA LYS A 946 -21.18 -10.63 -19.47
C LYS A 946 -21.87 -11.18 -20.72
N THR A 947 -22.85 -10.46 -21.28
CA THR A 947 -23.60 -10.90 -22.47
C THR A 947 -22.87 -10.76 -23.81
N MET A 948 -21.79 -9.99 -23.88
CA MET A 948 -21.11 -9.64 -25.14
C MET A 948 -19.78 -10.43 -25.30
N PRO A 949 -19.63 -11.40 -26.22
CA PRO A 949 -18.50 -12.34 -26.25
C PRO A 949 -17.11 -11.69 -26.10
N HIS A 950 -16.78 -10.69 -26.92
CA HIS A 950 -15.45 -10.06 -26.96
C HIS A 950 -15.27 -8.89 -25.96
N PHE A 951 -16.19 -8.73 -25.01
CA PHE A 951 -16.12 -7.68 -24.00
C PHE A 951 -15.60 -8.24 -22.68
N PHE A 952 -14.58 -7.60 -22.12
CA PHE A 952 -13.96 -7.97 -20.85
C PHE A 952 -14.10 -6.84 -19.83
N GLY A 953 -14.18 -7.20 -18.55
CA GLY A 953 -14.41 -6.22 -17.49
C GLY A 953 -13.13 -5.77 -16.79
N LEU A 954 -12.93 -4.46 -16.63
CA LEU A 954 -11.95 -3.94 -15.67
C LEU A 954 -12.66 -3.00 -14.69
N HIS A 955 -12.66 -3.33 -13.40
CA HIS A 955 -13.27 -2.48 -12.36
C HIS A 955 -12.20 -1.72 -11.58
N LEU A 956 -12.27 -0.39 -11.58
CA LEU A 956 -11.35 0.49 -10.89
C LEU A 956 -11.95 1.01 -9.57
N THR A 957 -11.28 0.73 -8.46
CA THR A 957 -11.67 1.18 -7.12
C THR A 957 -10.47 1.70 -6.32
N ASN A 958 -10.72 2.17 -5.10
CA ASN A 958 -9.70 2.67 -4.19
C ASN A 958 -9.72 1.94 -2.84
N PHE A 959 -8.55 1.82 -2.23
CA PHE A 959 -8.42 1.36 -0.86
C PHE A 959 -9.24 2.25 0.09
N SER A 960 -9.74 1.66 1.18
CA SER A 960 -10.69 2.31 2.10
C SER A 960 -12.02 2.76 1.46
N CYS A 961 -12.38 2.26 0.27
CA CYS A 961 -13.71 2.48 -0.29
C CYS A 961 -14.74 1.52 0.32
N GLY A 962 -15.45 1.99 1.34
CA GLY A 962 -16.52 1.21 2.00
C GLY A 962 -17.55 0.63 1.03
N PRO A 963 -18.23 1.44 0.20
CA PRO A 963 -19.23 0.95 -0.75
C PRO A 963 -18.72 -0.09 -1.74
N ASP A 964 -17.53 0.13 -2.33
CA ASP A 964 -17.02 -0.76 -3.36
C ASP A 964 -16.57 -2.10 -2.76
N SER A 965 -16.16 -2.14 -1.49
CA SER A 965 -15.89 -3.42 -0.80
C SER A 965 -17.08 -4.38 -0.82
N PHE A 966 -18.32 -3.87 -0.82
CA PHE A 966 -19.52 -4.68 -1.04
C PHE A 966 -19.79 -4.92 -2.53
N ASN A 967 -19.62 -3.89 -3.35
CA ASN A 967 -19.94 -3.94 -4.78
C ASN A 967 -19.07 -4.94 -5.57
N GLU A 968 -17.80 -5.09 -5.18
CA GLU A 968 -16.87 -6.04 -5.78
C GLU A 968 -17.39 -7.48 -5.71
N HIS A 969 -17.99 -7.89 -4.60
CA HIS A 969 -18.54 -9.24 -4.46
C HIS A 969 -19.66 -9.50 -5.49
N PHE A 970 -20.54 -8.52 -5.72
CA PHE A 970 -21.58 -8.62 -6.74
C PHE A 970 -21.01 -8.55 -8.16
N TYR A 971 -19.99 -7.71 -8.39
CA TYR A 971 -19.30 -7.65 -9.68
C TYR A 971 -18.69 -9.01 -10.05
N LYS A 972 -17.95 -9.62 -9.11
CA LYS A 972 -17.37 -10.97 -9.27
C LYS A 972 -18.46 -12.02 -9.56
N TYR A 973 -19.56 -11.96 -8.81
CA TYR A 973 -20.70 -12.88 -9.01
C TYR A 973 -21.31 -12.77 -10.42
N ILE A 974 -21.50 -11.56 -10.94
CA ILE A 974 -22.05 -11.33 -12.29
C ILE A 974 -21.08 -11.81 -13.37
N MET A 975 -19.79 -11.51 -13.22
CA MET A 975 -18.79 -11.87 -14.22
C MET A 975 -18.57 -13.40 -14.29
N GLY A 976 -18.65 -14.10 -13.15
CA GLY A 976 -18.45 -15.56 -13.09
C GLY A 976 -17.12 -15.96 -13.73
N ASP A 977 -17.14 -16.95 -14.63
CA ASP A 977 -15.94 -17.43 -15.34
C ASP A 977 -15.44 -16.51 -16.47
N LYS A 978 -16.15 -15.41 -16.75
CA LYS A 978 -15.73 -14.49 -17.81
C LYS A 978 -14.56 -13.66 -17.30
N PRO A 979 -13.43 -13.52 -18.03
CA PRO A 979 -12.28 -12.80 -17.52
C PRO A 979 -12.61 -11.35 -17.14
N TYR A 980 -12.18 -10.97 -15.93
CA TYR A 980 -12.23 -9.60 -15.44
C TYR A 980 -11.01 -9.28 -14.58
N LEU A 981 -10.72 -7.99 -14.43
CA LEU A 981 -9.70 -7.49 -13.53
C LEU A 981 -10.32 -6.46 -12.57
N ILE A 982 -10.09 -6.60 -11.27
CA ILE A 982 -10.39 -5.54 -10.30
C ILE A 982 -9.07 -4.88 -9.90
N LEU A 983 -8.95 -3.58 -10.19
CA LEU A 983 -7.78 -2.78 -9.87
C LEU A 983 -8.13 -1.86 -8.69
N GLU A 984 -7.50 -2.10 -7.54
CA GLU A 984 -7.59 -1.23 -6.37
C GLU A 984 -6.34 -0.36 -6.28
N LEU A 985 -6.54 0.96 -6.23
CA LEU A 985 -5.49 1.97 -6.10
C LEU A 985 -5.56 2.68 -4.74
N ASP A 986 -4.51 3.43 -4.40
CA ASP A 986 -4.46 4.26 -3.19
C ASP A 986 -3.51 5.45 -3.46
N GLU A 987 -2.90 6.02 -2.43
CA GLU A 987 -1.91 7.11 -2.48
C GLU A 987 -0.59 6.81 -3.24
N HIS A 988 -0.49 5.68 -3.96
CA HIS A 988 0.71 5.25 -4.67
C HIS A 988 1.03 6.18 -5.85
N THR A 989 2.32 6.40 -6.07
CA THR A 989 2.83 7.16 -7.23
C THR A 989 3.40 6.27 -8.34
N ALA A 990 3.53 4.95 -8.09
CA ALA A 990 4.19 4.02 -8.99
C ALA A 990 3.22 3.21 -9.87
N VAL A 991 3.48 3.22 -11.19
CA VAL A 991 2.69 2.52 -12.22
C VAL A 991 3.07 1.03 -12.40
N ALA A 992 4.29 0.61 -12.04
CA ALA A 992 4.82 -0.71 -12.38
C ALA A 992 3.96 -1.90 -11.93
N GLY A 993 3.43 -1.86 -10.69
CA GLY A 993 2.54 -2.90 -10.16
C GLY A 993 1.22 -2.98 -10.93
N VAL A 994 0.68 -1.83 -11.34
CA VAL A 994 -0.51 -1.75 -12.19
C VAL A 994 -0.23 -2.34 -13.57
N MET A 995 0.88 -1.97 -14.21
CA MET A 995 1.24 -2.48 -15.54
C MET A 995 1.31 -4.01 -15.60
N THR A 996 1.94 -4.62 -14.59
CA THR A 996 2.05 -6.08 -14.51
C THR A 996 0.66 -6.75 -14.47
N ARG A 997 -0.30 -6.17 -13.75
CA ARG A 997 -1.69 -6.66 -13.75
C ARG A 997 -2.39 -6.46 -15.09
N LEU A 998 -2.18 -5.32 -15.75
CA LEU A 998 -2.78 -5.04 -17.07
C LEU A 998 -2.23 -5.98 -18.16
N GLU A 999 -0.93 -6.26 -18.13
CA GLU A 999 -0.27 -7.20 -19.05
C GLU A 999 -0.74 -8.64 -18.83
N ALA A 1000 -0.78 -9.10 -17.56
CA ALA A 1000 -1.32 -10.41 -17.24
C ALA A 1000 -2.80 -10.53 -17.68
N PHE A 1001 -3.60 -9.48 -17.48
CA PHE A 1001 -5.00 -9.46 -17.94
C PHE A 1001 -5.12 -9.52 -19.47
N LYS A 1002 -4.28 -8.78 -20.20
CA LYS A 1002 -4.17 -8.91 -21.66
C LYS A 1002 -3.89 -10.36 -22.08
N ASN A 1003 -2.94 -11.02 -21.41
CA ASN A 1003 -2.53 -12.38 -21.75
C ASN A 1003 -3.63 -13.41 -21.44
N VAL A 1004 -4.39 -13.22 -20.35
CA VAL A 1004 -5.60 -14.01 -20.08
C VAL A 1004 -6.65 -13.82 -21.17
N ILE A 1005 -6.95 -12.57 -21.56
CA ILE A 1005 -7.91 -12.28 -22.64
C ILE A 1005 -7.50 -13.01 -23.93
N GLN A 1006 -6.24 -12.89 -24.33
CA GLN A 1006 -5.72 -13.53 -25.54
C GLN A 1006 -5.77 -15.06 -25.45
N SER A 1007 -5.57 -15.63 -24.26
CA SER A 1007 -5.66 -17.07 -24.02
C SER A 1007 -7.09 -17.59 -24.17
N VAL A 1008 -8.06 -16.89 -23.58
CA VAL A 1008 -9.48 -17.24 -23.69
C VAL A 1008 -9.95 -17.15 -25.15
N GLN A 1009 -9.58 -16.09 -25.88
CA GLN A 1009 -9.91 -15.97 -27.30
C GLN A 1009 -9.34 -17.13 -28.15
N LYS A 1010 -8.14 -17.63 -27.83
CA LYS A 1010 -7.56 -18.79 -28.51
C LYS A 1010 -8.34 -20.08 -28.20
N ILE A 1011 -8.74 -20.28 -26.94
CA ILE A 1011 -9.53 -21.44 -26.53
C ILE A 1011 -10.90 -21.43 -27.23
N GLU A 1012 -11.60 -20.30 -27.23
CA GLU A 1012 -12.89 -20.14 -27.91
C GLU A 1012 -12.78 -20.41 -29.42
N ALA A 1013 -11.69 -19.98 -30.07
CA ALA A 1013 -11.45 -20.26 -31.48
C ALA A 1013 -11.23 -21.76 -31.76
N LEU A 1014 -10.52 -22.48 -30.87
CA LEU A 1014 -10.31 -23.93 -30.98
C LEU A 1014 -11.60 -24.71 -30.77
N ASP A 1015 -12.43 -24.32 -29.79
CA ASP A 1015 -13.72 -24.96 -29.52
C ASP A 1015 -14.69 -24.78 -30.70
N THR A 1016 -14.68 -23.59 -31.32
CA THR A 1016 -15.52 -23.29 -32.51
C THR A 1016 -15.09 -24.13 -33.72
N GLN A 1017 -13.78 -24.27 -33.97
CA GLN A 1017 -13.28 -25.16 -35.03
C GLN A 1017 -13.67 -26.61 -34.77
N THR A 1018 -13.52 -27.08 -33.53
CA THR A 1018 -13.86 -28.47 -33.17
C THR A 1018 -15.35 -28.74 -33.37
N ALA A 1019 -16.22 -27.79 -33.00
CA ALA A 1019 -17.66 -27.86 -33.21
C ALA A 1019 -18.04 -27.92 -34.70
N GLU A 1020 -17.41 -27.10 -35.55
CA GLU A 1020 -17.59 -27.15 -37.00
C GLU A 1020 -17.12 -28.48 -37.60
N PHE A 1021 -16.00 -29.04 -37.16
CA PHE A 1021 -15.54 -30.35 -37.61
C PHE A 1021 -16.50 -31.49 -37.21
N THR A 1022 -17.05 -31.46 -36.00
CA THR A 1022 -18.09 -32.44 -35.60
C THR A 1022 -19.39 -32.28 -36.38
N ALA A 1023 -19.78 -31.06 -36.74
CA ALA A 1023 -20.98 -30.79 -37.53
C ALA A 1023 -20.83 -31.16 -39.02
N VAL A 1024 -19.60 -31.16 -39.55
CA VAL A 1024 -19.27 -31.63 -40.90
C VAL A 1024 -19.08 -33.16 -40.94
N ALA A 1025 -18.74 -33.78 -39.81
CA ALA A 1025 -18.61 -35.23 -39.67
C ALA A 1025 -19.92 -35.96 -39.31
N SER A 1026 -20.95 -35.22 -38.88
CA SER A 1026 -22.33 -35.69 -38.67
C SER A 1026 -23.22 -35.40 -39.87
#